data_AF-A0A2M7KYS8-F1
#
_entry.id   AF-A0A2M7KYS8-F1
#
_cell.length_a   1.000
_cell.length_b   1.000
_cell.length_c   1.000
_cell.angle_alpha   90.00
_cell.angle_beta   90.00
_cell.angle_gamma   90.00
#
_symmetry.space_group_name_H-M   'P 1'
#
loop_
_entity.id
_entity.type
_entity.pdbx_description
1 polymer ?
#
loop_
_entity_poly.entity_id
_entity_poly.type
_entity_poly.pdbx_seq_one_letter_code
_entity_poly.pdbx_strand_id
1 'polypeptide(L)'
;MKHLLAVFSEVVPVLAAALWTAGCAFPQDGGTPMQVNVPLDITGWQEQLQEVRPAELPKLLKVHDWPERQPQGPAYAVSGEPDNLLFAIADQRSPALRTMVWTRSLPPANLSGWGFFLLTYRACGVARSHAPLNAVAVVGKGVDGKELTTPLLPVAEVLNDDRWHRVLGKVALPASGTLRVQLGTRDDKGRLQLGALKLLGAPPSLEFGEACAAKDAPARPVPAKAKWECLDLSSQFNDTCAAAFDRLLAKQGTVIDGASVLTSGLVRGIPFKVGGAPANLIRPVESNGDEKPVEFLGVKTTRHFVRPPGRDDVVAVDLGGKASEVVFLMVSAVPKGGPHYAEAPGPHNFNDIGALAVELQYDSGEPDIAFPYSLADRGFTATRMAGVYVAAADPGRTLRRFVLHNRLSGSNYSLAALTLNVGTGRLVPELVADPPPVRVQKAPTPKPQQAHLRQEGQLLKLGNSACDMVVDCSRGFAIKELVNRYAPKQRGLAAGSGLEVYVGDELLTGRAFATKRLGINGTEATIALESTVAGVPLGLEVRVAVDDKPEVRLRLSARNLGPQEITPVIRFPLLRSVECGRLADNVLFFPQYRTVASQKSAFYQLVNDRSFPMQFMDVSNPVVGIGLGLLTRDTDLTPLEYGIGKDTTAQMFVQSSEPFSKLSPGQVLTMPETVLLPHAGDWHATMDAYRQWLTRVGADGAPAPDRDWFRRLFAMRVHLTKKAYSWAIPIYDPATKQYRIDDFMKADTDYLRVAPELVHLGGWCDFDQEQGGDFLGGDYAVKDYTGGVDNLRAAIRSLQEEHHIPVSLYMIPDRCRKTSEIGTKLGRRICTVRQDGSVGEDGPLYYVCPAYSEWQDHYVEAVKRTQRELGVKALYIDVFAFSHGAACYSTEHGHPVPSNPKQVNRELIRRLREALPPEVALWSEYPLDDMNARYIAGNIHYYCLDWHEYFSETHNAAEAAPQVASTALNAYRYAFPHTRQFIFLCGSKSWSSECKFPFFNGEPLYDVSWFLYAGSNLALVRNALALQQKYADCFASANPRMEVLTEKWEVHSNEFPGAGRTAWTLYNARYTTVSGPVLRVPHAAGATYVDAWNGRRLKPALAGKTATISLRMEPQSLGCVVQERKP
;
A
#
# COMPACT_ATOMS: atom_id res chain seq x y z
N MET A 1 -10.37 34.62 1.24
CA MET A 1 -11.60 34.25 1.99
C MET A 1 -12.54 35.43 2.35
N LYS A 2 -12.51 36.57 1.63
CA LYS A 2 -13.52 37.66 1.74
C LYS A 2 -14.32 37.90 0.44
N HIS A 3 -14.19 37.00 -0.55
CA HIS A 3 -14.96 36.99 -1.80
C HIS A 3 -15.81 35.71 -1.98
N LEU A 4 -16.12 35.02 -0.88
CA LEU A 4 -17.01 33.84 -0.86
C LEU A 4 -18.14 34.02 0.18
N LEU A 5 -18.50 35.28 0.45
CA LEU A 5 -19.48 35.72 1.44
C LEU A 5 -20.30 36.92 0.94
N ALA A 6 -20.59 36.95 -0.37
CA ALA A 6 -21.27 38.06 -1.05
C ALA A 6 -22.26 37.66 -2.15
N VAL A 7 -22.73 36.40 -2.19
CA VAL A 7 -23.84 35.95 -3.06
C VAL A 7 -24.68 34.87 -2.33
N PHE A 8 -25.23 35.20 -1.16
CA PHE A 8 -26.08 34.27 -0.38
C PHE A 8 -27.07 34.99 0.56
N SER A 9 -27.71 36.07 0.09
CA SER A 9 -28.66 36.84 0.91
C SER A 9 -29.94 37.32 0.21
N GLU A 10 -30.22 36.87 -1.03
CA GLU A 10 -31.51 37.08 -1.68
C GLU A 10 -31.95 35.78 -2.38
N VAL A 11 -33.27 35.56 -2.46
CA VAL A 11 -33.96 34.36 -3.01
C VAL A 11 -33.96 33.09 -2.12
N VAL A 12 -34.43 33.25 -0.89
CA VAL A 12 -35.42 32.34 -0.26
C VAL A 12 -36.41 33.27 0.45
N PRO A 13 -37.71 33.36 0.07
CA PRO A 13 -38.65 32.25 0.31
C PRO A 13 -39.91 32.21 -0.60
N VAL A 14 -39.91 31.42 -1.68
CA VAL A 14 -41.17 30.92 -2.28
C VAL A 14 -40.97 29.50 -2.81
N LEU A 15 -41.42 28.49 -2.05
CA LEU A 15 -42.02 27.22 -2.53
C LEU A 15 -42.29 26.27 -1.35
N ALA A 16 -43.14 26.72 -0.43
CA ALA A 16 -43.78 25.89 0.58
C ALA A 16 -45.32 25.94 0.41
N ALA A 17 -45.79 25.64 -0.80
CA ALA A 17 -47.23 25.60 -1.14
C ALA A 17 -47.47 24.83 -2.46
N ALA A 18 -47.23 23.51 -2.49
CA ALA A 18 -47.61 22.63 -3.61
C ALA A 18 -47.73 21.16 -3.19
N LEU A 19 -48.56 20.88 -2.18
CA LEU A 19 -49.07 19.53 -1.88
C LEU A 19 -50.61 19.58 -1.90
N TRP A 20 -51.23 18.54 -2.48
CA TRP A 20 -52.69 18.37 -2.69
C TRP A 20 -53.30 19.40 -3.66
N THR A 21 -53.70 19.07 -4.89
CA THR A 21 -54.67 18.01 -5.26
C THR A 21 -54.59 17.66 -6.76
N ALA A 22 -54.51 16.36 -7.08
CA ALA A 22 -55.03 15.77 -8.32
C ALA A 22 -55.05 14.24 -8.13
N GLY A 23 -56.21 13.66 -7.85
CA GLY A 23 -56.34 12.22 -7.70
C GLY A 23 -56.32 11.51 -9.04
N CYS A 24 -55.49 10.48 -9.16
CA CYS A 24 -55.76 9.35 -10.05
C CYS A 24 -55.79 8.10 -9.15
N ALA A 25 -56.85 7.31 -9.27
CA ALA A 25 -57.06 6.16 -8.42
C ALA A 25 -55.97 5.09 -8.67
N PHE A 26 -55.65 4.32 -7.64
CA PHE A 26 -54.97 3.05 -7.82
C PHE A 26 -55.91 2.08 -8.57
N PRO A 27 -55.53 1.50 -9.71
CA PRO A 27 -55.89 0.14 -10.01
C PRO A 27 -55.04 -0.74 -9.09
N GLN A 28 -55.68 -1.51 -8.21
CA GLN A 28 -55.06 -2.73 -7.68
C GLN A 28 -55.06 -3.76 -8.81
N ASP A 29 -54.05 -3.72 -9.68
CA ASP A 29 -53.76 -4.78 -10.64
C ASP A 29 -52.29 -5.17 -10.52
N GLY A 30 -52.05 -6.48 -10.40
CA GLY A 30 -50.72 -7.10 -10.26
C GLY A 30 -49.92 -7.09 -11.56
N GLY A 31 -49.75 -5.92 -12.18
CA GLY A 31 -48.94 -5.74 -13.37
C GLY A 31 -47.46 -5.93 -13.07
N THR A 32 -46.85 -6.96 -13.66
CA THR A 32 -45.40 -7.21 -13.64
C THR A 32 -44.65 -5.92 -13.96
N PRO A 33 -43.64 -5.49 -13.17
CA PRO A 33 -42.90 -4.28 -13.47
C PRO A 33 -42.30 -4.36 -14.88
N MET A 34 -42.42 -3.28 -15.66
CA MET A 34 -41.74 -3.21 -16.94
C MET A 34 -40.25 -3.46 -16.73
N GLN A 35 -39.74 -4.46 -17.46
CA GLN A 35 -38.33 -4.80 -17.54
C GLN A 35 -37.99 -5.15 -18.99
N VAL A 36 -36.77 -4.84 -19.42
CA VAL A 36 -36.18 -5.35 -20.67
C VAL A 36 -34.79 -5.91 -20.38
N ASN A 37 -34.55 -7.13 -20.84
CA ASN A 37 -33.21 -7.73 -20.84
C ASN A 37 -32.46 -7.18 -22.07
N VAL A 38 -31.31 -6.56 -21.84
CA VAL A 38 -30.41 -6.16 -22.92
C VAL A 38 -29.67 -7.42 -23.41
N PRO A 39 -29.72 -7.77 -24.71
CA PRO A 39 -28.95 -8.89 -25.23
C PRO A 39 -27.45 -8.64 -25.07
N LEU A 40 -26.76 -9.56 -24.38
CA LEU A 40 -25.30 -9.53 -24.16
C LEU A 40 -24.60 -10.61 -24.99
N ASP A 41 -24.95 -10.70 -26.27
CA ASP A 41 -24.25 -11.56 -27.23
C ASP A 41 -23.01 -10.87 -27.82
N ILE A 42 -22.20 -11.63 -28.57
CA ILE A 42 -20.96 -11.15 -29.19
C ILE A 42 -21.18 -10.25 -30.43
N THR A 43 -22.39 -10.21 -30.99
CA THR A 43 -22.65 -9.49 -32.25
C THR A 43 -22.84 -7.99 -32.01
N GLY A 44 -22.50 -7.17 -33.03
CA GLY A 44 -22.75 -5.73 -33.00
C GLY A 44 -21.80 -4.89 -32.12
N TRP A 45 -20.75 -5.49 -31.54
CA TRP A 45 -19.69 -4.75 -30.86
C TRP A 45 -18.67 -4.16 -31.86
N GLN A 46 -18.21 -2.95 -31.59
CA GLN A 46 -17.25 -2.20 -32.40
C GLN A 46 -16.11 -1.64 -31.53
N GLU A 47 -14.89 -1.69 -32.05
CA GLU A 47 -13.69 -1.16 -31.42
C GLU A 47 -13.54 0.35 -31.68
N GLN A 48 -13.24 1.13 -30.64
CA GLN A 48 -13.08 2.59 -30.75
C GLN A 48 -11.61 3.01 -30.56
N LEU A 49 -10.74 2.57 -31.46
CA LEU A 49 -9.29 2.78 -31.39
C LEU A 49 -8.91 4.28 -31.31
N GLN A 50 -9.68 5.15 -31.95
CA GLN A 50 -9.50 6.60 -31.94
C GLN A 50 -9.84 7.29 -30.60
N GLU A 51 -10.57 6.61 -29.70
CA GLU A 51 -10.82 7.09 -28.33
C GLU A 51 -9.66 6.75 -27.37
N VAL A 52 -8.71 5.90 -27.78
CA VAL A 52 -7.59 5.45 -26.96
C VAL A 52 -6.33 6.24 -27.30
N ARG A 53 -5.57 6.64 -26.27
CA ARG A 53 -4.26 7.30 -26.49
C ARG A 53 -3.32 6.31 -27.20
N PRO A 54 -2.57 6.69 -28.26
CA PRO A 54 -1.70 5.75 -28.98
C PRO A 54 -0.62 5.04 -28.14
N ALA A 55 -0.25 5.62 -26.98
CA ALA A 55 0.65 5.02 -26.00
C ALA A 55 -0.02 3.99 -25.05
N GLU A 56 -1.35 3.99 -24.96
CA GLU A 56 -2.15 3.05 -24.16
C GLU A 56 -2.78 1.92 -24.99
N LEU A 57 -2.73 2.00 -26.32
CA LEU A 57 -3.23 0.92 -27.17
C LEU A 57 -2.46 -0.38 -26.85
N PRO A 58 -3.14 -1.49 -26.53
CA PRO A 58 -2.46 -2.76 -26.24
C PRO A 58 -1.70 -3.26 -27.49
N LYS A 59 -0.46 -3.70 -27.31
CA LYS A 59 0.40 -4.16 -28.41
C LYS A 59 0.97 -5.54 -28.13
N LEU A 60 1.09 -6.34 -29.17
CA LEU A 60 1.84 -7.59 -29.08
C LEU A 60 3.34 -7.33 -29.27
N LEU A 61 4.14 -7.71 -28.28
CA LEU A 61 5.59 -7.73 -28.41
C LEU A 61 6.05 -8.80 -29.40
N LYS A 62 7.03 -8.44 -30.23
CA LYS A 62 7.69 -9.39 -31.14
C LYS A 62 8.85 -10.06 -30.41
N VAL A 63 8.61 -11.28 -29.93
CA VAL A 63 9.57 -12.05 -29.11
C VAL A 63 10.53 -12.87 -29.97
N HIS A 64 11.83 -12.59 -29.89
CA HIS A 64 12.85 -13.31 -30.65
C HIS A 64 13.39 -14.53 -29.92
N ASP A 65 13.52 -15.63 -30.67
CA ASP A 65 14.10 -16.91 -30.24
C ASP A 65 13.46 -17.60 -29.02
N TRP A 66 12.22 -17.22 -28.66
CA TRP A 66 11.40 -17.94 -27.67
C TRP A 66 9.96 -18.18 -28.18
N PRO A 67 9.72 -19.24 -28.99
CA PRO A 67 8.41 -19.49 -29.61
C PRO A 67 7.26 -19.69 -28.60
N GLU A 68 7.53 -20.31 -27.45
CA GLU A 68 6.55 -20.57 -26.39
C GLU A 68 5.94 -19.31 -25.77
N ARG A 69 6.60 -18.15 -25.92
CA ARG A 69 6.18 -16.87 -25.37
C ARG A 69 5.63 -15.90 -26.43
N GLN A 70 5.55 -16.34 -27.69
CA GLN A 70 4.77 -15.64 -28.71
C GLN A 70 3.31 -15.53 -28.23
N PRO A 71 2.72 -14.32 -28.22
CA PRO A 71 1.34 -14.15 -27.78
C PRO A 71 0.38 -14.99 -28.65
N GLN A 72 -0.48 -15.78 -28.00
CA GLN A 72 -1.54 -16.50 -28.71
C GLN A 72 -2.84 -15.70 -28.64
N GLY A 73 -3.35 -15.30 -29.82
CA GLY A 73 -4.50 -14.43 -29.95
C GLY A 73 -4.14 -12.93 -29.97
N PRO A 74 -5.15 -12.05 -30.12
CA PRO A 74 -4.97 -10.60 -30.17
C PRO A 74 -4.62 -9.99 -28.78
N ALA A 75 -4.04 -8.79 -28.79
CA ALA A 75 -3.70 -8.03 -27.56
C ALA A 75 -4.94 -7.60 -26.74
N TYR A 76 -6.12 -7.65 -27.35
CA TYR A 76 -7.40 -7.37 -26.72
C TYR A 76 -8.50 -8.15 -27.45
N ALA A 77 -9.60 -8.50 -26.78
CA ALA A 77 -10.68 -9.29 -27.37
C ALA A 77 -12.04 -9.05 -26.72
N VAL A 78 -13.09 -9.30 -27.49
CA VAL A 78 -14.45 -9.60 -27.01
C VAL A 78 -14.75 -11.05 -27.34
N SER A 79 -15.20 -11.84 -26.37
CA SER A 79 -15.49 -13.28 -26.53
C SER A 79 -16.63 -13.70 -25.59
N GLY A 80 -17.32 -14.81 -25.84
CA GLY A 80 -18.40 -15.24 -24.95
C GLY A 80 -19.19 -16.45 -25.41
N GLU A 81 -19.96 -16.99 -24.46
CA GLU A 81 -21.05 -17.92 -24.69
C GLU A 81 -22.38 -17.13 -24.73
N PRO A 82 -23.52 -17.74 -25.14
CA PRO A 82 -24.82 -17.14 -24.90
C PRO A 82 -24.96 -16.70 -23.43
N ASP A 83 -25.44 -15.48 -23.23
CA ASP A 83 -25.65 -14.82 -21.93
C ASP A 83 -24.40 -14.51 -21.08
N ASN A 84 -23.16 -14.70 -21.56
CA ASN A 84 -21.95 -14.25 -20.85
C ASN A 84 -20.87 -13.70 -21.80
N LEU A 85 -20.58 -12.39 -21.71
CA LEU A 85 -19.67 -11.67 -22.59
C LEU A 85 -18.41 -11.17 -21.86
N LEU A 86 -17.23 -11.62 -22.27
CA LEU A 86 -15.91 -11.29 -21.74
C LEU A 86 -15.18 -10.27 -22.63
N PHE A 87 -14.81 -9.15 -22.02
CA PHE A 87 -13.85 -8.17 -22.54
C PHE A 87 -12.50 -8.41 -21.89
N ALA A 88 -11.43 -8.47 -22.69
CA ALA A 88 -10.09 -8.74 -22.19
C ALA A 88 -9.02 -7.88 -22.87
N ILE A 89 -7.96 -7.58 -22.12
CA ILE A 89 -6.68 -7.05 -22.60
C ILE A 89 -5.58 -8.01 -22.13
N ALA A 90 -4.63 -8.34 -22.99
CA ALA A 90 -3.48 -9.18 -22.70
C ALA A 90 -2.21 -8.59 -23.34
N ASP A 91 -1.22 -8.25 -22.52
CA ASP A 91 0.06 -7.66 -22.93
C ASP A 91 1.16 -8.14 -21.97
N GLN A 92 2.43 -8.11 -22.38
CA GLN A 92 3.58 -8.50 -21.58
C GLN A 92 4.43 -7.29 -21.11
N ARG A 93 3.92 -6.05 -21.27
CA ARG A 93 4.53 -4.79 -20.78
C ARG A 93 3.92 -4.24 -19.48
N SER A 94 3.62 -5.08 -18.48
CA SER A 94 3.41 -4.54 -17.11
C SER A 94 4.69 -3.79 -16.68
N PRO A 95 4.62 -2.57 -16.10
CA PRO A 95 3.47 -1.93 -15.44
C PRO A 95 2.82 -0.73 -16.17
N ALA A 96 3.07 -0.53 -17.47
CA ALA A 96 2.45 0.57 -18.23
C ALA A 96 0.91 0.52 -18.17
N LEU A 97 0.21 1.62 -18.46
CA LEU A 97 -1.26 1.58 -18.57
C LEU A 97 -1.64 1.20 -20.00
N ARG A 98 -2.54 0.22 -20.15
CA ARG A 98 -3.21 -0.09 -21.41
C ARG A 98 -4.70 0.10 -21.28
N THR A 99 -5.33 0.60 -22.34
CA THR A 99 -6.76 0.89 -22.37
C THR A 99 -7.37 0.38 -23.66
N MET A 100 -8.58 -0.17 -23.60
CA MET A 100 -9.37 -0.49 -24.79
C MET A 100 -10.84 -0.09 -24.58
N VAL A 101 -11.49 0.36 -25.66
CA VAL A 101 -12.88 0.81 -25.67
C VAL A 101 -13.67 0.06 -26.73
N TRP A 102 -14.82 -0.48 -26.33
CA TRP A 102 -15.78 -1.13 -27.20
C TRP A 102 -17.17 -0.53 -27.04
N THR A 103 -17.95 -0.52 -28.12
CA THR A 103 -19.31 0.02 -28.17
C THR A 103 -20.28 -0.91 -28.88
N ARG A 104 -21.56 -0.91 -28.46
CA ARG A 104 -22.67 -1.60 -29.13
C ARG A 104 -23.97 -0.81 -29.02
N SER A 105 -24.71 -0.64 -30.11
CA SER A 105 -26.02 0.02 -30.09
C SER A 105 -27.06 -0.78 -29.30
N LEU A 106 -27.89 -0.11 -28.49
CA LEU A 106 -28.91 -0.74 -27.66
C LEU A 106 -30.30 -0.71 -28.31
N PRO A 107 -31.01 -1.85 -28.42
CA PRO A 107 -32.46 -1.90 -28.60
C PRO A 107 -33.19 -1.89 -27.22
N PRO A 108 -34.41 -1.33 -27.11
CA PRO A 108 -35.19 -0.61 -28.12
C PRO A 108 -34.77 0.87 -28.25
N ALA A 109 -35.29 1.55 -29.30
CA ALA A 109 -34.88 2.90 -29.68
C ALA A 109 -35.25 4.05 -28.70
N ASN A 110 -36.02 3.78 -27.64
CA ASN A 110 -36.26 4.74 -26.55
C ASN A 110 -35.87 4.14 -25.20
N LEU A 111 -34.78 4.63 -24.60
CA LEU A 111 -34.29 4.21 -23.28
C LEU A 111 -34.73 5.14 -22.15
N SER A 112 -35.29 6.31 -22.45
CA SER A 112 -35.61 7.34 -21.43
C SER A 112 -36.73 6.96 -20.45
N GLY A 113 -37.51 5.90 -20.75
CA GLY A 113 -38.53 5.34 -19.86
C GLY A 113 -38.01 4.43 -18.74
N TRP A 114 -36.70 4.12 -18.69
CA TRP A 114 -36.11 3.23 -17.69
C TRP A 114 -35.34 4.02 -16.63
N GLY A 115 -35.87 4.08 -15.41
CA GLY A 115 -35.27 4.80 -14.29
C GLY A 115 -34.21 4.01 -13.50
N PHE A 116 -34.06 2.71 -13.78
CA PHE A 116 -33.16 1.81 -13.06
C PHE A 116 -32.51 0.78 -13.99
N PHE A 117 -31.36 0.26 -13.58
CA PHE A 117 -30.71 -0.89 -14.19
C PHE A 117 -30.30 -1.93 -13.14
N LEU A 118 -30.22 -3.19 -13.56
CA LEU A 118 -29.57 -4.28 -12.82
C LEU A 118 -28.48 -4.90 -13.70
N LEU A 119 -27.22 -4.75 -13.30
CA LEU A 119 -26.04 -5.30 -13.98
C LEU A 119 -25.47 -6.46 -13.17
N THR A 120 -25.15 -7.58 -13.83
CA THR A 120 -24.39 -8.69 -13.24
C THR A 120 -23.03 -8.79 -13.94
N TYR A 121 -21.93 -8.69 -13.18
CA TYR A 121 -20.57 -8.64 -13.73
C TYR A 121 -19.57 -9.41 -12.86
N ARG A 122 -18.41 -9.74 -13.43
CA ARG A 122 -17.16 -10.05 -12.69
C ARG A 122 -15.98 -9.36 -13.34
N ALA A 123 -14.94 -9.03 -12.58
CA ALA A 123 -13.77 -8.32 -13.10
C ALA A 123 -12.47 -8.72 -12.38
N CYS A 124 -11.34 -8.61 -13.08
CA CYS A 124 -10.00 -8.73 -12.49
C CYS A 124 -9.00 -7.84 -13.26
N GLY A 125 -8.01 -7.29 -12.55
CA GLY A 125 -6.95 -6.48 -13.18
C GLY A 125 -7.44 -5.18 -13.83
N VAL A 126 -8.59 -4.64 -13.42
CA VAL A 126 -9.07 -3.34 -13.91
C VAL A 126 -8.34 -2.22 -13.18
N ALA A 127 -7.60 -1.39 -13.93
CA ALA A 127 -6.84 -0.28 -13.38
C ALA A 127 -7.78 0.81 -12.80
N ARG A 128 -7.44 1.32 -11.61
CA ARG A 128 -8.12 2.45 -10.97
C ARG A 128 -7.71 3.78 -11.63
N SER A 129 -8.54 4.82 -11.47
CA SER A 129 -8.29 6.15 -12.06
C SER A 129 -8.86 7.27 -11.18
N HIS A 130 -8.10 8.35 -10.97
CA HIS A 130 -8.62 9.60 -10.36
C HIS A 130 -9.58 10.36 -11.27
N ALA A 131 -9.44 10.21 -12.60
CA ALA A 131 -10.43 10.71 -13.54
C ALA A 131 -11.71 9.85 -13.48
N PRO A 132 -12.92 10.44 -13.61
CA PRO A 132 -14.20 9.75 -13.47
C PRO A 132 -14.52 8.87 -14.69
N LEU A 133 -13.77 7.77 -14.82
CA LEU A 133 -13.93 6.77 -15.87
C LEU A 133 -14.98 5.73 -15.51
N ASN A 134 -15.65 5.20 -16.53
CA ASN A 134 -16.71 4.21 -16.40
C ASN A 134 -16.33 2.92 -17.12
N ALA A 135 -16.29 1.81 -16.38
CA ALA A 135 -16.06 0.49 -16.94
C ALA A 135 -17.23 0.07 -17.85
N VAL A 136 -18.46 0.44 -17.46
CA VAL A 136 -19.67 0.31 -18.28
C VAL A 136 -20.49 1.59 -18.21
N ALA A 137 -20.92 2.11 -19.36
CA ALA A 137 -21.80 3.28 -19.46
C ALA A 137 -22.75 3.18 -20.67
N VAL A 138 -23.81 3.99 -20.69
CA VAL A 138 -24.63 4.23 -21.88
C VAL A 138 -24.34 5.64 -22.38
N VAL A 139 -23.91 5.78 -23.63
CA VAL A 139 -23.62 7.07 -24.27
C VAL A 139 -24.66 7.33 -25.34
N GLY A 140 -25.24 8.53 -25.40
CA GLY A 140 -26.27 8.86 -26.37
C GLY A 140 -26.72 10.32 -26.29
N LYS A 141 -27.88 10.64 -26.88
CA LYS A 141 -28.46 11.99 -26.79
C LYS A 141 -29.53 12.07 -25.70
N GLY A 142 -29.38 13.03 -24.81
CA GLY A 142 -30.39 13.41 -23.81
C GLY A 142 -31.64 14.03 -24.44
N VAL A 143 -32.65 14.27 -23.61
CA VAL A 143 -33.94 14.88 -24.03
C VAL A 143 -33.76 16.31 -24.55
N ASP A 144 -32.70 17.00 -24.12
CA ASP A 144 -32.29 18.33 -24.62
C ASP A 144 -31.39 18.28 -25.87
N GLY A 145 -31.17 17.09 -26.44
CA GLY A 145 -30.36 16.88 -27.64
C GLY A 145 -28.84 16.87 -27.41
N LYS A 146 -28.35 17.15 -26.19
CA LYS A 146 -26.92 17.10 -25.86
C LYS A 146 -26.44 15.67 -25.68
N GLU A 147 -25.14 15.48 -25.78
CA GLU A 147 -24.51 14.20 -25.44
C GLU A 147 -24.60 13.93 -23.93
N LEU A 148 -25.02 12.71 -23.58
CA LEU A 148 -25.20 12.22 -22.23
C LEU A 148 -24.47 10.88 -22.09
N THR A 149 -23.50 10.83 -21.16
CA THR A 149 -22.88 9.59 -20.71
C THR A 149 -23.45 9.22 -19.35
N THR A 150 -24.29 8.18 -19.31
CA THR A 150 -24.87 7.65 -18.08
C THR A 150 -24.03 6.48 -17.57
N PRO A 151 -23.38 6.60 -16.40
CA PRO A 151 -22.59 5.50 -15.83
C PRO A 151 -23.48 4.35 -15.37
N LEU A 152 -23.12 3.12 -15.72
CA LEU A 152 -23.70 1.89 -15.15
C LEU A 152 -22.75 1.20 -14.16
N LEU A 153 -21.44 1.31 -14.40
CA LEU A 153 -20.41 0.82 -13.50
C LEU A 153 -19.18 1.74 -13.59
N PRO A 154 -19.05 2.73 -12.70
CA PRO A 154 -17.83 3.53 -12.56
C PRO A 154 -16.62 2.64 -12.23
N VAL A 155 -15.43 2.98 -12.74
CA VAL A 155 -14.18 2.23 -12.44
C VAL A 155 -13.89 2.20 -10.93
N ALA A 156 -14.30 3.26 -10.21
CA ALA A 156 -14.20 3.35 -8.76
C ALA A 156 -15.15 2.40 -7.99
N GLU A 157 -16.16 1.82 -8.64
CA GLU A 157 -17.15 0.91 -8.02
C GLU A 157 -16.93 -0.56 -8.44
N VAL A 158 -15.95 -0.85 -9.30
CA VAL A 158 -15.64 -2.22 -9.76
C VAL A 158 -15.00 -3.04 -8.64
N LEU A 159 -15.58 -4.19 -8.31
CA LEU A 159 -14.95 -5.20 -7.47
C LEU A 159 -14.11 -6.13 -8.37
N ASN A 160 -12.82 -6.23 -8.05
CA ASN A 160 -11.75 -6.81 -8.89
C ASN A 160 -11.33 -8.23 -8.41
N ASP A 161 -12.24 -8.94 -7.75
CA ASP A 161 -11.96 -10.21 -7.06
C ASP A 161 -12.21 -11.48 -7.91
N ASP A 162 -12.49 -11.31 -9.21
CA ASP A 162 -12.91 -12.31 -10.20
C ASP A 162 -14.22 -13.06 -9.84
N ARG A 163 -15.10 -12.45 -9.03
CA ARG A 163 -16.40 -13.02 -8.66
C ARG A 163 -17.58 -12.28 -9.26
N TRP A 164 -18.70 -12.99 -9.33
CA TRP A 164 -19.95 -12.40 -9.77
C TRP A 164 -20.56 -11.51 -8.68
N HIS A 165 -20.87 -10.28 -9.09
CA HIS A 165 -21.55 -9.24 -8.32
C HIS A 165 -22.77 -8.72 -9.07
N ARG A 166 -23.76 -8.24 -8.33
CA ARG A 166 -24.95 -7.56 -8.86
C ARG A 166 -24.94 -6.10 -8.43
N VAL A 167 -25.11 -5.18 -9.37
CA VAL A 167 -25.28 -3.74 -9.10
C VAL A 167 -26.67 -3.34 -9.56
N LEU A 168 -27.51 -2.90 -8.63
CA LEU A 168 -28.69 -2.11 -8.98
C LEU A 168 -28.30 -0.63 -8.94
N GLY A 169 -28.71 0.16 -9.93
CA GLY A 169 -28.55 1.61 -9.88
C GLY A 169 -29.76 2.37 -10.40
N LYS A 170 -29.97 3.57 -9.84
CA LYS A 170 -30.92 4.57 -10.34
C LYS A 170 -30.22 5.40 -11.42
N VAL A 171 -30.85 5.54 -12.57
CA VAL A 171 -30.27 6.19 -13.76
C VAL A 171 -31.26 7.08 -14.48
N ALA A 172 -30.73 8.05 -15.21
CA ALA A 172 -31.43 8.73 -16.30
C ALA A 172 -30.71 8.34 -17.60
N LEU A 173 -31.38 7.60 -18.48
CA LEU A 173 -30.81 7.15 -19.75
C LEU A 173 -31.13 8.14 -20.89
N PRO A 174 -30.26 8.23 -21.91
CA PRO A 174 -30.54 9.02 -23.11
C PRO A 174 -31.76 8.47 -23.87
N ALA A 175 -32.31 9.24 -24.82
CA ALA A 175 -33.43 8.77 -25.63
C ALA A 175 -33.01 7.55 -26.47
N SER A 176 -31.91 7.65 -27.22
CA SER A 176 -31.24 6.50 -27.86
C SER A 176 -29.82 6.41 -27.33
N GLY A 177 -29.27 5.20 -27.24
CA GLY A 177 -27.98 4.99 -26.60
C GLY A 177 -27.18 3.80 -27.12
N THR A 178 -25.88 3.92 -26.94
CA THR A 178 -24.85 2.92 -27.23
C THR A 178 -24.24 2.49 -25.89
N LEU A 179 -24.22 1.19 -25.64
CA LEU A 179 -23.50 0.61 -24.51
C LEU A 179 -22.00 0.74 -24.79
N ARG A 180 -21.26 1.38 -23.89
CA ARG A 180 -19.82 1.60 -23.96
C ARG A 180 -19.15 0.82 -22.83
N VAL A 181 -18.15 0.03 -23.17
CA VAL A 181 -17.28 -0.69 -22.23
C VAL A 181 -15.87 -0.17 -22.40
N GLN A 182 -15.26 0.30 -21.31
CA GLN A 182 -13.89 0.77 -21.28
C GLN A 182 -13.11 -0.03 -20.24
N LEU A 183 -12.06 -0.73 -20.67
CA LEU A 183 -11.20 -1.53 -19.81
C LEU A 183 -9.80 -0.92 -19.81
N GLY A 184 -9.33 -0.49 -18.63
CA GLY A 184 -7.94 -0.14 -18.39
C GLY A 184 -7.24 -1.24 -17.59
N THR A 185 -5.96 -1.51 -17.83
CA THR A 185 -5.18 -2.47 -17.03
C THR A 185 -3.70 -2.09 -16.94
N ARG A 186 -3.11 -2.27 -15.75
CA ARG A 186 -1.65 -2.24 -15.48
C ARG A 186 -1.05 -3.64 -15.30
N ASP A 187 -1.91 -4.63 -15.16
CA ASP A 187 -1.56 -6.05 -15.08
C ASP A 187 -1.18 -6.59 -16.46
N ASP A 188 -0.66 -7.81 -16.49
CA ASP A 188 -0.45 -8.56 -17.73
C ASP A 188 -1.80 -8.91 -18.40
N LYS A 189 -2.89 -8.96 -17.62
CA LYS A 189 -4.24 -9.28 -18.07
C LYS A 189 -5.30 -8.47 -17.33
N GLY A 190 -6.06 -7.67 -18.06
CA GLY A 190 -7.31 -7.07 -17.57
C GLY A 190 -8.51 -7.83 -18.10
N ARG A 191 -9.55 -8.04 -17.28
CA ARG A 191 -10.82 -8.67 -17.70
C ARG A 191 -12.03 -8.01 -17.07
N LEU A 192 -13.08 -7.86 -17.85
CA LEU A 192 -14.43 -7.53 -17.40
C LEU A 192 -15.40 -8.45 -18.11
N GLN A 193 -16.22 -9.18 -17.37
CA GLN A 193 -17.24 -10.07 -17.93
C GLN A 193 -18.63 -9.65 -17.48
N LEU A 194 -19.54 -9.50 -18.44
CA LEU A 194 -20.94 -9.12 -18.23
C LEU A 194 -21.82 -10.37 -18.41
N GLY A 195 -22.68 -10.65 -17.43
CA GLY A 195 -23.50 -11.88 -17.39
C GLY A 195 -25.01 -11.65 -17.31
N ALA A 196 -25.44 -10.39 -17.19
CA ALA A 196 -26.82 -9.91 -17.42
C ALA A 196 -26.85 -8.38 -17.33
N LEU A 197 -27.63 -7.71 -18.18
CA LEU A 197 -28.01 -6.31 -18.01
C LEU A 197 -29.52 -6.18 -18.23
N LYS A 198 -30.24 -5.66 -17.22
CA LYS A 198 -31.67 -5.38 -17.30
C LYS A 198 -31.92 -3.90 -17.10
N LEU A 199 -32.81 -3.32 -17.90
CA LEU A 199 -33.35 -1.97 -17.67
C LEU A 199 -34.77 -2.11 -17.09
N LEU A 200 -35.08 -1.31 -16.07
CA LEU A 200 -36.23 -1.51 -15.19
C LEU A 200 -36.99 -0.19 -14.96
N GLY A 201 -38.32 -0.23 -14.99
CA GLY A 201 -39.16 0.95 -14.73
C GLY A 201 -39.22 1.33 -13.25
N ALA A 202 -38.98 0.37 -12.35
CA ALA A 202 -38.96 0.52 -10.90
C ALA A 202 -37.89 -0.40 -10.28
N PRO A 203 -37.47 -0.19 -9.02
CA PRO A 203 -36.57 -1.11 -8.32
C PRO A 203 -37.21 -2.51 -8.23
N PRO A 204 -36.48 -3.60 -8.52
CA PRO A 204 -37.00 -4.95 -8.40
C PRO A 204 -37.02 -5.41 -6.93
N SER A 205 -37.91 -6.36 -6.63
CA SER A 205 -37.78 -7.18 -5.42
C SER A 205 -36.55 -8.08 -5.57
N LEU A 206 -35.61 -7.98 -4.63
CA LEU A 206 -34.39 -8.78 -4.60
C LEU A 206 -34.36 -9.62 -3.32
N GLU A 207 -34.43 -10.94 -3.48
CA GLU A 207 -34.38 -11.89 -2.37
C GLU A 207 -32.98 -11.97 -1.75
N PHE A 208 -32.93 -11.98 -0.41
CA PHE A 208 -31.68 -12.09 0.37
C PHE A 208 -30.85 -13.33 0.00
N GLY A 209 -31.52 -14.45 -0.30
CA GLY A 209 -30.86 -15.70 -0.69
C GLY A 209 -30.05 -15.58 -1.98
N GLU A 210 -30.54 -14.82 -2.96
CA GLU A 210 -29.82 -14.58 -4.22
C GLU A 210 -28.66 -13.59 -4.04
N ALA A 211 -28.84 -12.55 -3.22
CA ALA A 211 -27.79 -11.56 -2.97
C ALA A 211 -26.55 -12.20 -2.29
N CYS A 212 -26.77 -13.26 -1.52
CA CYS A 212 -25.73 -14.02 -0.84
C CYS A 212 -25.10 -15.16 -1.68
N ALA A 213 -25.55 -15.36 -2.93
CA ALA A 213 -25.14 -16.46 -3.78
C ALA A 213 -24.31 -15.97 -4.98
N ALA A 214 -23.00 -16.22 -4.97
CA ALA A 214 -22.17 -16.01 -6.14
C ALA A 214 -22.50 -17.06 -7.23
N LYS A 215 -22.86 -16.60 -8.44
CA LYS A 215 -23.39 -17.37 -9.58
C LYS A 215 -22.62 -18.68 -9.88
N ASP A 216 -21.29 -18.67 -9.71
CA ASP A 216 -20.39 -19.78 -10.05
C ASP A 216 -19.83 -20.53 -8.82
N ALA A 217 -20.14 -20.07 -7.60
CA ALA A 217 -19.57 -20.67 -6.40
C ALA A 217 -20.39 -21.90 -5.97
N PRO A 218 -19.85 -23.14 -6.01
CA PRO A 218 -20.51 -24.25 -5.34
C PRO A 218 -20.70 -23.86 -3.87
N ALA A 219 -21.95 -23.95 -3.39
CA ALA A 219 -22.22 -23.82 -1.97
C ALA A 219 -21.39 -24.88 -1.25
N ARG A 220 -20.50 -24.48 -0.33
CA ARG A 220 -19.80 -25.45 0.53
C ARG A 220 -20.91 -26.23 1.24
N PRO A 221 -21.04 -27.55 1.00
CA PRO A 221 -22.19 -28.28 1.49
C PRO A 221 -22.23 -28.17 3.02
N VAL A 222 -23.41 -27.92 3.58
CA VAL A 222 -23.59 -27.88 5.03
C VAL A 222 -23.05 -29.18 5.62
N PRO A 223 -22.08 -29.13 6.55
CA PRO A 223 -21.47 -30.34 7.10
C PRO A 223 -22.54 -31.25 7.73
N ALA A 224 -22.48 -32.55 7.45
CA ALA A 224 -23.47 -33.51 7.98
C ALA A 224 -23.52 -33.60 9.53
N LYS A 225 -22.53 -33.02 10.22
CA LYS A 225 -22.45 -32.91 11.69
C LYS A 225 -22.80 -31.51 12.23
N ALA A 226 -23.21 -30.57 11.37
CA ALA A 226 -23.77 -29.30 11.80
C ALA A 226 -25.17 -29.54 12.42
N LYS A 227 -25.54 -28.74 13.42
CA LYS A 227 -26.88 -28.75 14.02
C LYS A 227 -27.28 -27.32 14.34
N TRP A 228 -28.49 -26.94 13.97
CA TRP A 228 -28.91 -25.54 13.95
C TRP A 228 -29.92 -25.22 15.05
N GLU A 229 -29.70 -24.11 15.74
CA GLU A 229 -30.64 -23.53 16.68
C GLU A 229 -30.89 -22.06 16.28
N CYS A 230 -32.07 -21.76 15.75
CA CYS A 230 -32.43 -20.43 15.26
C CYS A 230 -32.95 -19.56 16.41
N LEU A 231 -32.45 -18.33 16.53
CA LEU A 231 -32.87 -17.41 17.58
C LEU A 231 -34.05 -16.55 17.13
N ASP A 232 -34.96 -16.25 18.06
CA ASP A 232 -36.04 -15.29 17.84
C ASP A 232 -35.60 -13.89 18.27
N LEU A 233 -35.44 -13.01 17.29
CA LEU A 233 -35.03 -11.61 17.49
C LEU A 233 -36.20 -10.62 17.37
N SER A 234 -37.45 -11.10 17.26
CA SER A 234 -38.62 -10.29 16.96
C SER A 234 -38.87 -9.13 17.92
N SER A 235 -38.51 -9.27 19.19
CA SER A 235 -38.64 -8.23 20.22
C SER A 235 -37.61 -7.10 20.12
N GLN A 236 -36.56 -7.26 19.32
CA GLN A 236 -35.47 -6.28 19.17
C GLN A 236 -35.49 -5.54 17.83
N PHE A 237 -36.31 -5.96 16.86
CA PHE A 237 -36.35 -5.33 15.54
C PHE A 237 -36.88 -3.90 15.62
N ASN A 238 -36.15 -2.98 14.99
CA ASN A 238 -36.44 -1.54 14.98
C ASN A 238 -36.36 -0.90 13.58
N ASP A 239 -36.12 -1.71 12.54
CA ASP A 239 -35.91 -1.28 11.15
C ASP A 239 -36.27 -2.43 10.17
N THR A 240 -36.19 -2.20 8.86
CA THR A 240 -36.43 -3.24 7.83
C THR A 240 -35.36 -3.31 6.74
N CYS A 241 -35.22 -4.50 6.15
CA CYS A 241 -34.33 -4.73 5.00
C CYS A 241 -34.70 -3.82 3.81
N ALA A 242 -35.99 -3.66 3.52
CA ALA A 242 -36.49 -2.75 2.48
C ALA A 242 -36.11 -1.29 2.77
N ALA A 243 -36.38 -0.78 3.99
CA ALA A 243 -36.00 0.59 4.33
C ALA A 243 -34.48 0.81 4.32
N ALA A 244 -33.68 -0.21 4.67
CA ALA A 244 -32.23 -0.15 4.51
C ALA A 244 -31.80 -0.07 3.04
N PHE A 245 -32.42 -0.86 2.17
CA PHE A 245 -32.21 -0.84 0.72
C PHE A 245 -32.54 0.54 0.13
N ASP A 246 -33.73 1.07 0.41
CA ASP A 246 -34.21 2.33 -0.14
C ASP A 246 -33.35 3.52 0.31
N ARG A 247 -32.95 3.55 1.59
CA ARG A 247 -32.04 4.59 2.11
C ARG A 247 -30.65 4.51 1.48
N LEU A 248 -30.13 3.30 1.23
CA LEU A 248 -28.82 3.14 0.58
C LEU A 248 -28.89 3.58 -0.89
N LEU A 249 -29.90 3.13 -1.64
CA LEU A 249 -30.13 3.51 -3.03
C LEU A 249 -30.38 5.02 -3.18
N ALA A 250 -31.11 5.65 -2.25
CA ALA A 250 -31.33 7.09 -2.23
C ALA A 250 -30.06 7.89 -1.89
N LYS A 251 -29.21 7.39 -0.97
CA LYS A 251 -27.96 8.06 -0.56
C LYS A 251 -26.83 7.91 -1.59
N GLN A 252 -26.73 6.76 -2.26
CA GLN A 252 -25.57 6.38 -3.07
C GLN A 252 -25.85 6.30 -4.58
N GLY A 253 -27.12 6.23 -5.00
CA GLY A 253 -27.54 6.01 -6.39
C GLY A 253 -27.36 4.57 -6.89
N THR A 254 -26.48 3.78 -6.27
CA THR A 254 -26.24 2.36 -6.57
C THR A 254 -26.26 1.51 -5.28
N VAL A 255 -26.55 0.22 -5.43
CA VAL A 255 -26.50 -0.81 -4.39
C VAL A 255 -25.80 -2.05 -4.95
N ILE A 256 -24.72 -2.48 -4.28
CA ILE A 256 -23.95 -3.67 -4.65
C ILE A 256 -24.38 -4.85 -3.78
N ASP A 257 -24.74 -5.96 -4.42
CA ASP A 257 -25.23 -7.21 -3.81
C ASP A 257 -26.33 -6.96 -2.76
N GLY A 258 -27.31 -6.15 -3.18
CA GLY A 258 -28.44 -5.75 -2.36
C GLY A 258 -29.58 -6.77 -2.31
N ALA A 259 -30.33 -6.69 -1.23
CA ALA A 259 -31.59 -7.39 -1.01
C ALA A 259 -32.63 -6.40 -0.45
N SER A 260 -33.85 -6.44 -0.98
CA SER A 260 -35.00 -5.67 -0.49
C SER A 260 -36.04 -6.57 0.18
N VAL A 261 -36.01 -7.88 -0.09
CA VAL A 261 -36.91 -8.88 0.51
C VAL A 261 -36.11 -9.87 1.36
N LEU A 262 -36.61 -10.12 2.57
CA LEU A 262 -36.05 -11.06 3.54
C LEU A 262 -37.12 -12.11 3.88
N THR A 263 -37.03 -13.27 3.25
CA THR A 263 -37.94 -14.40 3.44
C THR A 263 -37.40 -15.40 4.47
N SER A 264 -38.28 -15.99 5.27
CA SER A 264 -37.93 -17.02 6.26
C SER A 264 -37.67 -18.37 5.60
N GLY A 265 -36.56 -19.03 5.93
CA GLY A 265 -36.23 -20.34 5.36
C GLY A 265 -34.75 -20.68 5.43
N LEU A 266 -34.26 -21.36 4.37
CA LEU A 266 -32.87 -21.77 4.22
C LEU A 266 -32.08 -20.76 3.38
N VAL A 267 -31.13 -20.04 3.99
CA VAL A 267 -30.16 -19.20 3.26
C VAL A 267 -28.86 -19.99 3.11
N ARG A 268 -28.52 -20.41 1.88
CA ARG A 268 -27.37 -21.31 1.58
C ARG A 268 -27.39 -22.65 2.36
N GLY A 269 -28.58 -23.19 2.64
CA GLY A 269 -28.75 -24.40 3.49
C GLY A 269 -28.72 -24.13 5.00
N ILE A 270 -28.45 -22.89 5.38
CA ILE A 270 -28.64 -22.18 6.65
C ILE A 270 -30.08 -21.96 7.15
N PRO A 271 -30.71 -22.67 8.10
CA PRO A 271 -32.00 -22.22 8.60
C PRO A 271 -31.87 -20.93 9.42
N PHE A 272 -32.76 -19.97 9.18
CA PHE A 272 -32.87 -18.73 9.95
C PHE A 272 -34.32 -18.41 10.30
N LYS A 273 -34.54 -17.86 11.49
CA LYS A 273 -35.79 -17.20 11.87
C LYS A 273 -35.61 -15.69 11.64
N VAL A 274 -36.28 -15.16 10.63
CA VAL A 274 -36.27 -13.73 10.26
C VAL A 274 -37.61 -13.10 10.64
N GLY A 275 -37.64 -11.77 10.82
CA GLY A 275 -38.88 -11.03 11.01
C GLY A 275 -39.69 -10.85 9.74
N GLY A 276 -41.02 -10.79 9.88
CA GLY A 276 -41.91 -10.28 8.84
C GLY A 276 -42.05 -8.74 8.88
N ALA A 277 -42.83 -8.16 7.98
CA ALA A 277 -43.25 -6.77 8.13
C ALA A 277 -44.06 -6.57 9.42
N PRO A 278 -43.95 -5.43 10.13
CA PRO A 278 -43.30 -4.19 9.71
C PRO A 278 -41.84 -3.99 10.19
N ALA A 279 -41.20 -4.97 10.84
CA ALA A 279 -39.83 -4.83 11.38
C ALA A 279 -39.06 -6.16 11.32
N ASN A 280 -37.87 -6.15 10.72
CA ASN A 280 -37.05 -7.36 10.54
C ASN A 280 -35.53 -7.14 10.54
N LEU A 281 -35.05 -5.98 10.97
CA LEU A 281 -33.65 -5.70 11.29
C LEU A 281 -33.51 -5.12 12.69
N ILE A 282 -32.41 -5.47 13.37
CA ILE A 282 -31.88 -4.72 14.50
C ILE A 282 -30.80 -3.79 13.95
N ARG A 283 -31.12 -2.51 13.85
CA ARG A 283 -30.17 -1.44 13.48
C ARG A 283 -29.62 -0.80 14.77
N PRO A 284 -28.30 -0.57 14.88
CA PRO A 284 -27.74 0.21 15.98
C PRO A 284 -28.23 1.68 15.91
N VAL A 285 -28.49 2.28 17.07
CA VAL A 285 -28.71 3.73 17.16
C VAL A 285 -27.36 4.40 16.95
N GLU A 286 -27.24 5.23 15.92
CA GLU A 286 -25.97 5.86 15.57
C GLU A 286 -25.63 6.98 16.57
N SER A 287 -24.56 6.80 17.36
CA SER A 287 -24.04 7.87 18.20
C SER A 287 -23.49 8.98 17.30
N ASN A 288 -24.23 10.08 17.14
CA ASN A 288 -23.73 11.25 16.43
C ASN A 288 -22.49 11.78 17.16
N GLY A 289 -21.31 11.61 16.54
CA GLY A 289 -20.08 12.24 17.01
C GLY A 289 -20.24 13.75 16.93
N ASP A 290 -20.44 14.40 18.08
CA ASP A 290 -20.82 15.82 18.15
C ASP A 290 -19.88 16.72 17.34
N GLU A 291 -20.36 17.28 16.22
CA GLU A 291 -19.72 18.37 15.48
C GLU A 291 -19.79 19.73 16.21
N LYS A 292 -20.27 19.72 17.46
CA LYS A 292 -20.48 20.92 18.29
C LYS A 292 -19.20 21.77 18.37
N PRO A 293 -19.33 23.11 18.33
CA PRO A 293 -18.21 23.99 18.61
C PRO A 293 -17.60 23.71 19.98
N VAL A 294 -16.28 23.67 20.05
CA VAL A 294 -15.49 23.56 21.29
C VAL A 294 -14.53 24.74 21.40
N GLU A 295 -14.25 25.12 22.64
CA GLU A 295 -13.22 26.12 22.94
C GLU A 295 -11.94 25.41 23.38
N PHE A 296 -10.83 25.72 22.71
CA PHE A 296 -9.52 25.13 22.99
C PHE A 296 -8.44 26.19 22.77
N LEU A 297 -7.53 26.36 23.74
CA LEU A 297 -6.48 27.41 23.74
C LEU A 297 -7.01 28.81 23.35
N GLY A 298 -8.16 29.20 23.93
CA GLY A 298 -8.82 30.49 23.70
C GLY A 298 -9.51 30.65 22.34
N VAL A 299 -9.58 29.59 21.52
CA VAL A 299 -10.15 29.62 20.17
C VAL A 299 -11.36 28.69 20.08
N LYS A 300 -12.46 29.21 19.53
CA LYS A 300 -13.62 28.38 19.16
C LYS A 300 -13.38 27.71 17.80
N THR A 301 -13.48 26.39 17.77
CA THR A 301 -13.31 25.53 16.58
C THR A 301 -14.30 24.37 16.62
N THR A 302 -14.40 23.54 15.57
CA THR A 302 -15.24 22.33 15.61
C THR A 302 -14.50 21.16 16.26
N ARG A 303 -15.23 20.24 16.89
CA ARG A 303 -14.65 19.05 17.52
C ARG A 303 -13.84 18.17 16.55
N HIS A 304 -14.17 18.21 15.27
CA HIS A 304 -13.44 17.51 14.20
C HIS A 304 -11.93 17.84 14.22
N PHE A 305 -11.57 19.11 14.46
CA PHE A 305 -10.17 19.54 14.44
C PHE A 305 -9.44 19.43 15.79
N VAL A 306 -10.12 19.03 16.87
CA VAL A 306 -9.52 18.90 18.21
C VAL A 306 -10.12 17.70 18.93
N ARG A 307 -9.37 16.59 18.94
CA ARG A 307 -9.73 15.34 19.64
C ARG A 307 -11.13 14.84 19.20
N PRO A 308 -11.34 14.54 17.90
CA PRO A 308 -12.63 14.10 17.38
C PRO A 308 -13.10 12.82 18.07
N PRO A 309 -14.41 12.65 18.34
CA PRO A 309 -14.91 11.49 19.07
C PRO A 309 -14.81 10.21 18.23
N GLY A 310 -14.37 9.11 18.86
CA GLY A 310 -14.59 7.76 18.34
C GLY A 310 -16.05 7.32 18.45
N ARG A 311 -16.37 6.19 17.83
CA ARG A 311 -17.70 5.58 17.76
C ARG A 311 -17.60 4.10 18.14
N ASP A 312 -18.59 3.57 18.88
CA ASP A 312 -18.71 2.12 19.18
C ASP A 312 -20.17 1.77 19.52
N ASP A 313 -21.05 1.83 18.51
CA ASP A 313 -22.45 1.43 18.70
C ASP A 313 -22.57 -0.09 18.64
N VAL A 314 -23.43 -0.68 19.46
CA VAL A 314 -23.53 -2.14 19.58
C VAL A 314 -24.92 -2.68 19.24
N VAL A 315 -24.95 -3.80 18.52
CA VAL A 315 -26.11 -4.69 18.49
C VAL A 315 -25.78 -5.89 19.37
N ALA A 316 -26.55 -6.13 20.43
CA ALA A 316 -26.25 -7.15 21.43
C ALA A 316 -27.42 -8.12 21.63
N VAL A 317 -27.14 -9.41 21.49
CA VAL A 317 -28.13 -10.50 21.60
C VAL A 317 -27.70 -11.44 22.73
N ASP A 318 -28.58 -11.65 23.70
CA ASP A 318 -28.37 -12.61 24.77
C ASP A 318 -28.61 -14.04 24.27
N LEU A 319 -27.76 -14.97 24.72
CA LEU A 319 -27.68 -16.35 24.25
C LEU A 319 -27.64 -17.32 25.44
N GLY A 320 -28.02 -18.57 25.20
CA GLY A 320 -28.10 -19.59 26.24
C GLY A 320 -27.77 -20.99 25.73
N GLY A 321 -26.49 -21.31 25.56
CA GLY A 321 -26.08 -22.66 25.15
C GLY A 321 -24.60 -22.79 24.85
N LYS A 322 -24.19 -23.96 24.37
CA LYS A 322 -22.85 -24.20 23.82
C LYS A 322 -22.96 -24.29 22.30
N ALA A 323 -22.12 -23.54 21.59
CA ALA A 323 -22.10 -23.50 20.13
C ALA A 323 -20.67 -23.63 19.62
N SER A 324 -20.51 -24.22 18.44
CA SER A 324 -19.25 -24.20 17.70
C SER A 324 -19.13 -22.94 16.84
N GLU A 325 -20.23 -22.45 16.27
CA GLU A 325 -20.24 -21.25 15.42
C GLU A 325 -21.49 -20.41 15.70
N VAL A 326 -21.37 -19.09 15.58
CA VAL A 326 -22.50 -18.16 15.44
C VAL A 326 -22.58 -17.77 13.97
N VAL A 327 -23.69 -18.10 13.32
CA VAL A 327 -23.96 -17.76 11.91
C VAL A 327 -25.04 -16.69 11.90
N PHE A 328 -24.86 -15.64 11.11
CA PHE A 328 -25.80 -14.52 11.11
C PHE A 328 -25.95 -13.86 9.73
N LEU A 329 -27.12 -13.25 9.54
CA LEU A 329 -27.47 -12.46 8.37
C LEU A 329 -27.23 -10.98 8.70
N MET A 330 -26.36 -10.32 7.92
CA MET A 330 -26.00 -8.92 8.12
C MET A 330 -26.46 -8.07 6.94
N VAL A 331 -27.00 -6.89 7.24
CA VAL A 331 -27.31 -5.84 6.25
C VAL A 331 -26.43 -4.64 6.52
N SER A 332 -25.59 -4.27 5.55
CA SER A 332 -24.71 -3.10 5.63
C SER A 332 -25.28 -1.90 4.87
N ALA A 333 -25.03 -0.70 5.38
CA ALA A 333 -25.31 0.58 4.74
C ALA A 333 -23.98 1.31 4.41
N VAL A 334 -23.05 0.56 3.82
CA VAL A 334 -21.70 0.99 3.45
C VAL A 334 -21.72 1.83 2.16
N PRO A 335 -20.90 2.91 2.05
CA PRO A 335 -20.73 3.62 0.78
C PRO A 335 -20.12 2.72 -0.29
N LYS A 336 -20.58 2.91 -1.54
CA LYS A 336 -20.13 2.17 -2.73
C LYS A 336 -18.62 2.28 -3.05
N GLY A 337 -17.98 3.30 -2.49
CA GLY A 337 -16.57 3.64 -2.65
C GLY A 337 -16.34 5.07 -2.17
N GLY A 338 -15.10 5.54 -2.18
CA GLY A 338 -14.77 6.89 -1.75
C GLY A 338 -13.38 7.34 -2.19
N PRO A 339 -13.05 8.64 -1.99
CA PRO A 339 -11.70 9.12 -2.19
C PRO A 339 -10.78 8.56 -1.10
N HIS A 340 -9.67 8.00 -1.53
CA HIS A 340 -8.50 7.72 -0.70
C HIS A 340 -7.52 8.87 -0.93
N TYR A 341 -6.81 9.34 0.11
CA TYR A 341 -6.21 10.70 0.13
C TYR A 341 -5.37 11.06 -1.11
N ALA A 342 -4.56 10.12 -1.60
CA ALA A 342 -3.75 10.29 -2.82
C ALA A 342 -3.99 9.20 -3.90
N GLU A 343 -4.78 8.16 -3.60
CA GLU A 343 -5.10 7.07 -4.53
C GLU A 343 -6.31 7.40 -5.40
N ALA A 344 -6.43 6.66 -6.50
CA ALA A 344 -7.64 6.66 -7.29
C ALA A 344 -8.81 6.11 -6.45
N PRO A 345 -10.02 6.72 -6.51
CA PRO A 345 -11.17 6.20 -5.79
C PRO A 345 -11.46 4.73 -6.11
N GLY A 346 -11.80 3.96 -5.08
CA GLY A 346 -12.07 2.53 -5.17
C GLY A 346 -13.22 2.09 -4.27
N PRO A 347 -13.67 0.82 -4.41
CA PRO A 347 -14.72 0.26 -3.56
C PRO A 347 -14.20 0.08 -2.14
N HIS A 348 -15.06 0.32 -1.14
CA HIS A 348 -14.64 0.13 0.25
C HIS A 348 -14.56 -1.36 0.62
N ASN A 349 -13.34 -1.85 0.83
CA ASN A 349 -13.05 -3.18 1.33
C ASN A 349 -12.74 -3.10 2.84
N PHE A 350 -13.69 -3.51 3.69
CA PHE A 350 -13.55 -3.44 5.14
C PHE A 350 -13.12 -4.77 5.74
N ASN A 351 -11.93 -4.80 6.33
CA ASN A 351 -11.31 -5.96 6.96
C ASN A 351 -10.46 -5.55 8.19
N ASP A 352 -10.92 -4.53 8.94
CA ASP A 352 -10.26 -4.00 10.14
C ASP A 352 -11.15 -4.18 11.37
N ILE A 353 -10.59 -4.78 12.43
CA ILE A 353 -11.31 -5.02 13.69
C ILE A 353 -11.71 -3.71 14.39
N GLY A 354 -10.97 -2.62 14.13
CA GLY A 354 -11.27 -1.31 14.68
C GLY A 354 -12.53 -0.70 14.06
N ALA A 355 -13.01 -1.20 12.92
CA ALA A 355 -14.23 -0.75 12.24
C ALA A 355 -15.47 -1.60 12.54
N LEU A 356 -15.29 -2.93 12.54
CA LEU A 356 -16.33 -3.93 12.74
C LEU A 356 -15.76 -5.12 13.52
N ALA A 357 -16.41 -5.51 14.61
CA ALA A 357 -16.01 -6.66 15.41
C ALA A 357 -17.21 -7.45 15.93
N VAL A 358 -17.06 -8.76 16.06
CA VAL A 358 -17.92 -9.64 16.85
C VAL A 358 -17.23 -9.95 18.16
N GLU A 359 -17.88 -9.65 19.27
CA GLU A 359 -17.50 -10.11 20.61
C GLU A 359 -18.44 -11.24 21.04
N LEU A 360 -17.85 -12.34 21.51
CA LEU A 360 -18.54 -13.50 22.07
C LEU A 360 -18.27 -13.59 23.56
N GLN A 361 -19.28 -13.28 24.37
CA GLN A 361 -19.19 -13.31 25.84
C GLN A 361 -19.65 -14.67 26.37
N TYR A 362 -18.87 -15.27 27.25
CA TYR A 362 -19.14 -16.58 27.83
C TYR A 362 -19.47 -16.51 29.33
N ASP A 363 -19.91 -17.63 29.89
CA ASP A 363 -20.10 -17.79 31.34
C ASP A 363 -18.79 -17.79 32.15
N SER A 364 -17.65 -17.91 31.48
CA SER A 364 -16.34 -18.09 32.09
C SER A 364 -15.20 -17.64 31.15
N GLY A 365 -14.16 -17.07 31.74
CA GLY A 365 -12.99 -16.52 31.02
C GLY A 365 -13.25 -15.15 30.38
N GLU A 366 -12.26 -14.68 29.61
CA GLU A 366 -12.37 -13.46 28.81
C GLU A 366 -13.19 -13.72 27.53
N PRO A 367 -13.92 -12.71 27.00
CA PRO A 367 -14.68 -12.85 25.76
C PRO A 367 -13.76 -13.03 24.56
N ASP A 368 -14.21 -13.74 23.52
CA ASP A 368 -13.45 -13.86 22.28
C ASP A 368 -13.88 -12.79 21.27
N ILE A 369 -12.90 -12.08 20.72
CA ILE A 369 -13.09 -11.10 19.64
C ILE A 369 -12.74 -11.75 18.30
N ALA A 370 -13.54 -11.47 17.28
CA ALA A 370 -13.30 -11.88 15.89
C ALA A 370 -13.81 -10.83 14.88
N PHE A 371 -13.18 -10.76 13.71
CA PHE A 371 -13.81 -10.14 12.54
C PHE A 371 -14.71 -11.19 11.86
N PRO A 372 -15.90 -10.83 11.36
CA PRO A 372 -16.80 -11.78 10.75
C PRO A 372 -16.31 -12.30 9.39
N TYR A 373 -16.34 -13.62 9.19
CA TYR A 373 -16.00 -14.25 7.92
C TYR A 373 -17.21 -14.29 6.98
N SER A 374 -17.09 -13.74 5.78
CA SER A 374 -18.13 -13.81 4.74
C SER A 374 -18.08 -15.15 4.01
N LEU A 375 -19.21 -15.87 4.00
CA LEU A 375 -19.33 -17.11 3.23
C LEU A 375 -19.34 -16.87 1.70
N ALA A 376 -19.77 -15.68 1.25
CA ALA A 376 -19.84 -15.33 -0.18
C ALA A 376 -18.43 -14.97 -0.69
N ASP A 377 -17.73 -14.14 0.07
CA ASP A 377 -16.38 -13.67 -0.23
C ASP A 377 -15.30 -14.67 0.19
N ARG A 378 -15.66 -15.74 0.92
CA ARG A 378 -14.76 -16.81 1.36
C ARG A 378 -13.52 -16.24 2.09
N GLY A 379 -13.73 -15.22 2.92
CA GLY A 379 -12.67 -14.49 3.61
C GLY A 379 -13.23 -13.45 4.59
N PHE A 380 -12.35 -12.74 5.26
CA PHE A 380 -12.71 -11.70 6.23
C PHE A 380 -12.82 -10.35 5.53
N THR A 381 -14.04 -10.02 5.10
CA THR A 381 -14.39 -8.70 4.55
C THR A 381 -15.87 -8.40 4.76
N ALA A 382 -16.26 -7.12 4.73
CA ALA A 382 -17.65 -6.66 4.76
C ALA A 382 -17.91 -5.59 3.67
N THR A 383 -17.93 -6.01 2.41
CA THR A 383 -18.10 -5.18 1.18
C THR A 383 -19.55 -5.10 0.66
N ARG A 384 -20.37 -6.12 0.92
CA ARG A 384 -21.70 -6.31 0.32
C ARG A 384 -22.81 -5.71 1.18
N MET A 385 -23.92 -5.27 0.56
CA MET A 385 -25.09 -4.84 1.32
C MET A 385 -25.71 -6.01 2.09
N ALA A 386 -25.99 -7.15 1.45
CA ALA A 386 -26.53 -8.34 2.10
C ALA A 386 -25.49 -9.48 2.15
N GLY A 387 -25.37 -10.17 3.29
CA GLY A 387 -24.44 -11.30 3.39
C GLY A 387 -24.71 -12.26 4.56
N VAL A 388 -24.19 -13.49 4.42
CA VAL A 388 -24.14 -14.52 5.48
C VAL A 388 -22.74 -14.57 6.06
N TYR A 389 -22.63 -14.36 7.36
CA TYR A 389 -21.38 -14.24 8.09
C TYR A 389 -21.27 -15.29 9.19
N VAL A 390 -20.03 -15.67 9.53
CA VAL A 390 -19.71 -16.64 10.57
C VAL A 390 -18.69 -16.06 11.54
N ALA A 391 -18.94 -16.22 12.83
CA ALA A 391 -17.95 -16.10 13.90
C ALA A 391 -17.79 -17.46 14.60
N ALA A 392 -16.56 -17.86 14.87
CA ALA A 392 -16.31 -19.11 15.56
C ALA A 392 -16.42 -18.96 17.08
N ALA A 393 -17.13 -19.89 17.72
CA ALA A 393 -17.30 -19.98 19.16
C ALA A 393 -16.57 -21.20 19.73
N ASP A 394 -16.30 -21.14 21.03
CA ASP A 394 -15.74 -22.24 21.83
C ASP A 394 -16.88 -23.16 22.32
N PRO A 395 -16.99 -24.41 21.81
CA PRO A 395 -18.02 -25.36 22.22
C PRO A 395 -17.79 -25.93 23.64
N GLY A 396 -16.65 -25.62 24.27
CA GLY A 396 -16.37 -25.98 25.66
C GLY A 396 -17.06 -25.08 26.68
N ARG A 397 -17.24 -23.79 26.37
CA ARG A 397 -17.83 -22.76 27.26
C ARG A 397 -19.30 -22.50 26.92
N THR A 398 -20.08 -21.98 27.87
CA THR A 398 -21.46 -21.56 27.61
C THR A 398 -21.45 -20.14 27.07
N LEU A 399 -21.93 -19.94 25.84
CA LEU A 399 -22.06 -18.63 25.23
C LEU A 399 -23.27 -17.91 25.85
N ARG A 400 -23.04 -16.69 26.32
CA ARG A 400 -24.00 -15.83 27.03
C ARG A 400 -24.46 -14.64 26.21
N ARG A 401 -23.59 -14.11 25.34
CA ARG A 401 -23.91 -12.93 24.53
C ARG A 401 -23.12 -12.91 23.24
N PHE A 402 -23.78 -12.43 22.18
CA PHE A 402 -23.17 -11.97 20.95
C PHE A 402 -23.28 -10.44 20.92
N VAL A 403 -22.18 -9.75 20.60
CA VAL A 403 -22.17 -8.29 20.42
C VAL A 403 -21.49 -7.95 19.10
N LEU A 404 -22.17 -7.16 18.27
CA LEU A 404 -21.67 -6.63 16.99
C LEU A 404 -21.33 -5.15 17.15
N HIS A 405 -20.05 -4.83 17.12
CA HIS A 405 -19.50 -3.48 17.28
C HIS A 405 -19.46 -2.72 15.97
N ASN A 406 -20.08 -1.54 15.94
CA ASN A 406 -20.14 -0.62 14.82
C ASN A 406 -19.32 0.64 15.14
N ARG A 407 -18.10 0.70 14.61
CA ARG A 407 -17.13 1.79 14.87
C ARG A 407 -16.85 2.66 13.64
N LEU A 408 -17.34 2.25 12.48
CA LEU A 408 -17.26 2.97 11.21
C LEU A 408 -18.31 4.09 11.12
N SER A 409 -17.90 5.35 11.34
CA SER A 409 -18.76 6.53 11.22
C SER A 409 -19.43 6.65 9.84
N GLY A 410 -20.70 7.08 9.79
CA GLY A 410 -21.44 7.34 8.55
C GLY A 410 -21.96 6.09 7.81
N SER A 411 -21.69 4.90 8.35
CA SER A 411 -22.14 3.58 7.88
C SER A 411 -22.78 2.81 9.04
N ASN A 412 -23.59 1.78 8.76
CA ASN A 412 -24.15 0.91 9.80
C ASN A 412 -24.19 -0.55 9.32
N TYR A 413 -23.97 -1.48 10.24
CA TYR A 413 -24.14 -2.92 10.07
C TYR A 413 -25.26 -3.40 11.00
N SER A 414 -26.40 -3.74 10.40
CA SER A 414 -27.60 -4.22 11.08
C SER A 414 -27.66 -5.74 11.08
N LEU A 415 -28.22 -6.32 12.14
CA LEU A 415 -28.45 -7.77 12.28
C LEU A 415 -29.87 -8.12 11.82
N ALA A 416 -30.00 -9.06 10.89
CA ALA A 416 -31.30 -9.51 10.36
C ALA A 416 -31.78 -10.82 11.02
N ALA A 417 -30.87 -11.77 11.26
CA ALA A 417 -31.12 -13.01 11.99
C ALA A 417 -29.82 -13.62 12.50
N LEU A 418 -29.93 -14.49 13.51
CA LEU A 418 -28.82 -15.22 14.13
C LEU A 418 -29.22 -16.68 14.36
N THR A 419 -28.31 -17.61 14.07
CA THR A 419 -28.47 -19.05 14.25
C THR A 419 -27.18 -19.64 14.81
N LEU A 420 -27.29 -20.49 15.84
CA LEU A 420 -26.16 -21.18 16.45
C LEU A 420 -25.92 -22.54 15.79
N ASN A 421 -24.64 -22.88 15.55
CA ASN A 421 -24.22 -24.24 15.21
C ASN A 421 -23.89 -25.01 16.49
N VAL A 422 -24.88 -25.67 17.09
CA VAL A 422 -24.71 -26.55 18.27
C VAL A 422 -24.14 -27.93 17.89
N GLY A 423 -23.81 -28.14 16.62
CA GLY A 423 -23.15 -29.34 16.10
C GLY A 423 -21.62 -29.30 16.25
N THR A 424 -20.98 -30.33 15.69
CA THR A 424 -19.51 -30.44 15.61
C THR A 424 -18.96 -30.23 14.19
N GLY A 425 -19.84 -30.22 13.18
CA GLY A 425 -19.47 -29.91 11.80
C GLY A 425 -19.49 -28.40 11.56
N ARG A 426 -18.30 -27.78 11.51
CA ARG A 426 -18.10 -26.34 11.27
C ARG A 426 -18.23 -25.97 9.78
N LEU A 427 -18.94 -24.90 9.46
CA LEU A 427 -19.01 -24.32 8.11
C LEU A 427 -17.62 -23.85 7.63
N VAL A 428 -16.84 -23.28 8.56
CA VAL A 428 -15.52 -22.74 8.25
C VAL A 428 -14.52 -23.27 9.28
N PRO A 429 -14.05 -24.52 9.13
CA PRO A 429 -13.10 -25.15 10.06
C PRO A 429 -11.82 -24.33 10.26
N GLU A 430 -11.41 -23.60 9.22
CA GLU A 430 -10.21 -22.77 9.16
C GLU A 430 -10.25 -21.55 10.10
N LEU A 431 -11.42 -21.04 10.52
CA LEU A 431 -11.50 -19.91 11.48
C LEU A 431 -10.93 -20.26 12.86
N VAL A 432 -11.00 -21.55 13.21
CA VAL A 432 -10.49 -22.12 14.47
C VAL A 432 -9.21 -22.91 14.23
N ALA A 433 -8.79 -23.08 12.98
CA ALA A 433 -7.50 -23.70 12.70
C ALA A 433 -6.42 -22.81 13.30
N ASP A 434 -5.72 -23.35 14.28
CA ASP A 434 -4.45 -22.82 14.77
C ASP A 434 -3.35 -23.72 14.20
N PRO A 435 -3.06 -23.62 12.89
CA PRO A 435 -2.05 -24.47 12.28
C PRO A 435 -0.69 -24.17 12.91
N PRO A 436 0.24 -25.14 12.92
CA PRO A 436 1.58 -24.89 13.40
C PRO A 436 2.22 -23.77 12.57
N PRO A 437 2.97 -22.83 13.20
CA PRO A 437 3.71 -21.82 12.46
C PRO A 437 4.71 -22.48 11.50
N VAL A 438 4.87 -21.90 10.32
CA VAL A 438 5.86 -22.38 9.34
C VAL A 438 7.26 -22.09 9.89
N ARG A 439 7.93 -23.13 10.38
CA ARG A 439 9.32 -23.02 10.83
C ARG A 439 10.25 -23.19 9.65
N VAL A 440 11.15 -22.22 9.47
CA VAL A 440 12.25 -22.29 8.49
C VAL A 440 13.07 -23.55 8.78
N GLN A 441 13.07 -24.50 7.84
CA GLN A 441 13.89 -25.71 8.00
C GLN A 441 15.38 -25.38 7.93
N LYS A 442 16.21 -26.18 8.60
CA LYS A 442 17.66 -26.04 8.55
C LYS A 442 18.21 -26.95 7.46
N ALA A 443 18.50 -26.37 6.29
CA ALA A 443 19.17 -27.09 5.21
C ALA A 443 20.59 -27.55 5.63
N PRO A 444 21.08 -28.69 5.11
CA PRO A 444 22.42 -29.18 5.40
C PRO A 444 23.49 -28.25 4.80
N THR A 445 24.58 -28.04 5.53
CA THR A 445 25.74 -27.32 4.99
C THR A 445 26.42 -28.14 3.89
N PRO A 446 26.66 -27.58 2.70
CA PRO A 446 27.37 -28.27 1.62
C PRO A 446 28.79 -28.65 2.02
N LYS A 447 29.38 -29.62 1.32
CA LYS A 447 30.82 -29.87 1.44
C LYS A 447 31.59 -28.67 0.88
N PRO A 448 32.63 -28.17 1.57
CA PRO A 448 33.48 -27.12 1.04
C PRO A 448 34.05 -27.50 -0.33
N GLN A 449 34.01 -26.54 -1.26
CA GLN A 449 34.58 -26.63 -2.59
C GLN A 449 35.10 -25.25 -3.00
N GLN A 450 36.31 -25.24 -3.55
CA GLN A 450 36.92 -24.03 -4.10
C GLN A 450 36.12 -23.50 -5.30
N ALA A 451 36.17 -22.18 -5.48
CA ALA A 451 35.68 -21.52 -6.67
C ALA A 451 36.29 -22.13 -7.93
N HIS A 452 35.44 -22.42 -8.91
CA HIS A 452 35.87 -22.99 -10.17
C HIS A 452 35.06 -22.40 -11.33
N LEU A 453 35.70 -22.29 -12.49
CA LEU A 453 35.07 -21.97 -13.77
C LEU A 453 35.78 -22.79 -14.84
N ARG A 454 35.01 -23.48 -15.69
CA ARG A 454 35.54 -24.25 -16.82
C ARG A 454 34.62 -24.20 -18.03
N GLN A 455 35.20 -24.26 -19.21
CA GLN A 455 34.49 -24.38 -20.48
C GLN A 455 34.40 -25.84 -20.89
N GLU A 456 33.19 -26.29 -21.23
CA GLU A 456 32.91 -27.59 -21.84
C GLU A 456 32.16 -27.36 -23.16
N GLY A 457 32.90 -27.31 -24.27
CA GLY A 457 32.34 -26.92 -25.57
C GLY A 457 31.91 -25.45 -25.58
N GLN A 458 30.60 -25.21 -25.72
CA GLN A 458 29.98 -23.87 -25.62
C GLN A 458 29.25 -23.64 -24.29
N LEU A 459 29.45 -24.51 -23.30
CA LEU A 459 28.90 -24.33 -21.95
C LEU A 459 30.00 -23.84 -21.00
N LEU A 460 29.67 -22.85 -20.17
CA LEU A 460 30.46 -22.50 -18.99
C LEU A 460 29.84 -23.17 -17.78
N LYS A 461 30.66 -23.94 -17.05
CA LYS A 461 30.29 -24.51 -15.75
C LYS A 461 31.14 -23.85 -14.68
N LEU A 462 30.48 -23.25 -13.71
CA LEU A 462 31.14 -22.53 -12.62
C LEU A 462 30.42 -22.74 -11.30
N GLY A 463 31.10 -22.53 -10.19
CA GLY A 463 30.51 -22.69 -8.88
C GLY A 463 31.50 -22.58 -7.74
N ASN A 464 30.97 -22.64 -6.53
CA ASN A 464 31.69 -22.53 -5.26
C ASN A 464 31.02 -23.46 -4.23
N SER A 465 31.30 -23.27 -2.94
CA SER A 465 30.72 -24.10 -1.88
C SER A 465 29.18 -24.03 -1.78
N ALA A 466 28.54 -22.94 -2.21
CA ALA A 466 27.09 -22.73 -2.09
C ALA A 466 26.30 -23.02 -3.37
N CYS A 467 26.93 -22.94 -4.55
CA CYS A 467 26.23 -23.10 -5.82
C CYS A 467 27.05 -23.74 -6.93
N ASP A 468 26.35 -24.34 -7.89
CA ASP A 468 26.87 -24.68 -9.22
C ASP A 468 25.94 -24.02 -10.26
N MET A 469 26.50 -23.37 -11.29
CA MET A 469 25.78 -22.67 -12.34
C MET A 469 26.29 -23.08 -13.73
N VAL A 470 25.38 -23.23 -14.68
CA VAL A 470 25.67 -23.55 -16.08
C VAL A 470 25.13 -22.44 -16.97
N VAL A 471 26.03 -21.77 -17.70
CA VAL A 471 25.70 -20.80 -18.74
C VAL A 471 25.88 -21.46 -20.10
N ASP A 472 24.89 -21.34 -20.97
CA ASP A 472 24.95 -21.75 -22.37
C ASP A 472 25.33 -20.54 -23.23
N CYS A 473 26.47 -20.66 -23.92
CA CYS A 473 27.00 -19.67 -24.85
C CYS A 473 26.91 -20.11 -26.32
N SER A 474 26.26 -21.24 -26.62
CA SER A 474 26.14 -21.75 -28.00
C SER A 474 25.29 -20.86 -28.91
N ARG A 475 24.34 -20.16 -28.30
CA ARG A 475 23.47 -19.15 -28.92
C ARG A 475 23.37 -17.94 -27.98
N GLY A 476 24.49 -17.25 -27.74
CA GLY A 476 24.49 -16.00 -26.98
C GLY A 476 24.76 -16.17 -25.48
N PHE A 477 23.79 -15.87 -24.63
CA PHE A 477 23.91 -16.02 -23.17
C PHE A 477 22.59 -16.46 -22.54
N ALA A 478 22.53 -17.70 -22.06
CA ALA A 478 21.42 -18.19 -21.25
C ALA A 478 21.92 -18.87 -19.99
N ILE A 479 21.36 -18.51 -18.82
CA ILE A 479 21.61 -19.25 -17.57
C ILE A 479 20.69 -20.47 -17.59
N LYS A 480 21.26 -21.65 -17.86
CA LYS A 480 20.50 -22.89 -18.07
C LYS A 480 20.16 -23.57 -16.75
N GLU A 481 21.13 -23.62 -15.84
CA GLU A 481 20.99 -24.27 -14.52
C GLU A 481 21.63 -23.38 -13.46
N LEU A 482 20.97 -23.22 -12.32
CA LEU A 482 21.53 -22.68 -11.09
C LEU A 482 21.10 -23.60 -9.94
N VAL A 483 22.05 -24.32 -9.37
CA VAL A 483 21.81 -25.31 -8.32
C VAL A 483 22.21 -24.69 -6.98
N ASN A 484 21.23 -24.50 -6.09
CA ASN A 484 21.51 -24.20 -4.69
C ASN A 484 22.01 -25.49 -4.01
N ARG A 485 23.28 -25.52 -3.59
CA ARG A 485 23.92 -26.73 -3.03
C ARG A 485 23.45 -27.10 -1.63
N TYR A 486 22.74 -26.20 -0.93
CA TYR A 486 22.03 -26.53 0.31
C TYR A 486 20.85 -27.48 0.03
N ALA A 487 20.33 -27.55 -1.21
CA ALA A 487 19.35 -28.54 -1.67
C ALA A 487 19.58 -28.98 -3.14
N PRO A 488 20.60 -29.81 -3.43
CA PRO A 488 21.14 -30.05 -4.79
C PRO A 488 20.23 -30.87 -5.74
N LYS A 489 18.97 -31.11 -5.36
CA LYS A 489 17.95 -31.75 -6.20
C LYS A 489 17.19 -30.74 -7.07
N GLN A 490 17.17 -29.46 -6.70
CA GLN A 490 16.53 -28.40 -7.49
C GLN A 490 17.42 -28.03 -8.68
N ARG A 491 16.83 -27.94 -9.87
CA ARG A 491 17.57 -27.79 -11.13
C ARG A 491 16.76 -27.09 -12.21
N GLY A 492 17.47 -26.26 -12.97
CA GLY A 492 16.98 -25.66 -14.20
C GLY A 492 16.32 -24.30 -13.99
N LEU A 493 16.53 -23.41 -14.95
CA LEU A 493 15.78 -22.18 -15.12
C LEU A 493 15.09 -22.22 -16.49
N ALA A 494 14.09 -21.37 -16.72
CA ALA A 494 13.42 -21.32 -18.02
C ALA A 494 14.38 -20.87 -19.14
N ALA A 495 14.09 -21.28 -20.37
CA ALA A 495 14.98 -21.21 -21.52
C ALA A 495 15.61 -19.82 -21.80
N GLY A 496 14.86 -18.73 -21.58
CA GLY A 496 15.34 -17.34 -21.70
C GLY A 496 15.65 -16.68 -20.35
N SER A 497 16.19 -17.43 -19.38
CA SER A 497 16.90 -16.87 -18.23
C SER A 497 18.32 -16.47 -18.63
N GLY A 498 18.87 -15.45 -17.99
CA GLY A 498 20.12 -14.79 -18.36
C GLY A 498 19.89 -13.30 -18.57
N LEU A 499 19.34 -12.93 -19.73
CA LEU A 499 19.03 -11.54 -20.08
C LEU A 499 17.79 -11.40 -20.99
N GLU A 500 17.13 -10.26 -20.88
CA GLU A 500 16.19 -9.72 -21.88
C GLU A 500 16.62 -8.29 -22.27
N VAL A 501 16.40 -7.91 -23.53
CA VAL A 501 16.55 -6.53 -24.01
C VAL A 501 15.33 -6.15 -24.84
N TYR A 502 14.72 -5.01 -24.53
CA TYR A 502 13.68 -4.39 -25.35
C TYR A 502 14.32 -3.27 -26.19
N VAL A 503 14.02 -3.24 -27.49
CA VAL A 503 14.38 -2.11 -28.38
C VAL A 503 13.15 -1.78 -29.21
N GLY A 504 12.40 -0.76 -28.80
CA GLY A 504 11.06 -0.52 -29.32
C GLY A 504 10.16 -1.74 -29.07
N ASP A 505 9.42 -2.17 -30.09
CA ASP A 505 8.48 -3.30 -30.03
C ASP A 505 9.14 -4.70 -30.22
N GLU A 506 10.47 -4.75 -30.37
CA GLU A 506 11.28 -5.98 -30.44
C GLU A 506 11.76 -6.40 -29.03
N LEU A 507 11.47 -7.64 -28.63
CA LEU A 507 11.96 -8.25 -27.39
C LEU A 507 12.98 -9.35 -27.69
N LEU A 508 14.24 -9.10 -27.35
CA LEU A 508 15.36 -10.02 -27.52
C LEU A 508 15.63 -10.75 -26.21
N THR A 509 15.61 -12.08 -26.23
CA THR A 509 16.21 -12.88 -25.15
C THR A 509 17.72 -12.98 -25.36
N GLY A 510 18.46 -13.45 -24.36
CA GLY A 510 19.87 -13.82 -24.52
C GLY A 510 20.16 -14.85 -25.62
N ARG A 511 19.14 -15.51 -26.20
CA ARG A 511 19.24 -16.42 -27.35
C ARG A 511 19.21 -15.75 -28.72
N ALA A 512 18.80 -14.48 -28.77
CA ALA A 512 18.76 -13.62 -29.95
C ALA A 512 20.08 -12.84 -30.14
N PHE A 513 21.19 -13.40 -29.65
CA PHE A 513 22.53 -12.86 -29.77
C PHE A 513 23.51 -13.97 -30.20
N ALA A 514 24.50 -13.61 -31.02
CA ALA A 514 25.60 -14.47 -31.41
C ALA A 514 26.83 -14.20 -30.52
N THR A 515 27.41 -15.27 -29.98
CA THR A 515 28.66 -15.20 -29.20
C THR A 515 29.84 -14.93 -30.14
N LYS A 516 30.42 -13.74 -30.05
CA LYS A 516 31.56 -13.31 -30.89
C LYS A 516 32.91 -13.61 -30.24
N ARG A 517 32.99 -13.56 -28.92
CA ARG A 517 34.21 -13.86 -28.14
C ARG A 517 33.82 -14.45 -26.79
N LEU A 518 34.50 -15.51 -26.39
CA LEU A 518 34.47 -16.06 -25.05
C LEU A 518 35.91 -16.13 -24.53
N GLY A 519 36.20 -15.40 -23.45
CA GLY A 519 37.50 -15.40 -22.78
C GLY A 519 37.35 -15.79 -21.32
N ILE A 520 38.29 -16.59 -20.80
CA ILE A 520 38.31 -17.04 -19.41
C ILE A 520 39.66 -16.65 -18.80
N ASN A 521 39.63 -16.11 -17.59
CA ASN A 521 40.80 -15.79 -16.79
C ASN A 521 40.56 -16.22 -15.33
N GLY A 522 41.17 -17.33 -14.92
CA GLY A 522 40.93 -17.94 -13.61
C GLY A 522 39.45 -18.30 -13.42
N THR A 523 38.81 -17.68 -12.43
CA THR A 523 37.38 -17.88 -12.10
C THR A 523 36.44 -16.80 -12.67
N GLU A 524 36.92 -15.98 -13.61
CA GLU A 524 36.14 -14.99 -14.36
C GLU A 524 36.04 -15.37 -15.86
N ALA A 525 34.87 -15.16 -16.44
CA ALA A 525 34.61 -15.25 -17.87
C ALA A 525 34.06 -13.92 -18.41
N THR A 526 34.53 -13.52 -19.60
CA THR A 526 34.03 -12.38 -20.38
C THR A 526 33.50 -12.86 -21.72
N ILE A 527 32.26 -12.47 -22.03
CA ILE A 527 31.45 -13.00 -23.13
C ILE A 527 30.98 -11.81 -23.97
N ALA A 528 31.51 -11.66 -25.19
CA ALA A 528 31.08 -10.63 -26.13
C ALA A 528 29.99 -11.19 -27.06
N LEU A 529 28.89 -10.46 -27.14
CA LEU A 529 27.66 -10.82 -27.84
C LEU A 529 27.28 -9.74 -28.85
N GLU A 530 26.57 -10.13 -29.90
CA GLU A 530 26.02 -9.20 -30.92
C GLU A 530 24.62 -9.67 -31.31
N SER A 531 23.67 -8.75 -31.42
CA SER A 531 22.28 -9.06 -31.80
C SER A 531 22.21 -9.80 -33.13
N THR A 532 21.40 -10.86 -33.20
CA THR A 532 21.06 -11.56 -34.45
C THR A 532 19.80 -11.00 -35.12
N VAL A 533 19.15 -10.00 -34.51
CA VAL A 533 17.91 -9.40 -35.02
C VAL A 533 18.22 -8.25 -35.96
N ALA A 534 17.79 -8.38 -37.22
CA ALA A 534 17.91 -7.34 -38.21
C ALA A 534 17.23 -6.03 -37.74
N GLY A 535 17.95 -4.91 -37.85
CA GLY A 535 17.48 -3.61 -37.37
C GLY A 535 17.78 -3.29 -35.90
N VAL A 536 18.33 -4.22 -35.12
CA VAL A 536 18.73 -3.99 -33.72
C VAL A 536 20.26 -4.09 -33.59
N PRO A 537 21.02 -2.98 -33.81
CA PRO A 537 22.47 -3.00 -33.90
C PRO A 537 23.14 -2.90 -32.51
N LEU A 538 22.92 -3.90 -31.66
CA LEU A 538 23.38 -3.91 -30.27
C LEU A 538 24.47 -4.96 -30.03
N GLY A 539 25.58 -4.54 -29.44
CA GLY A 539 26.62 -5.44 -28.90
C GLY A 539 26.60 -5.43 -27.38
N LEU A 540 26.82 -6.59 -26.74
CA LEU A 540 26.90 -6.71 -25.28
C LEU A 540 28.26 -7.30 -24.86
N GLU A 541 28.78 -6.90 -23.70
CA GLU A 541 29.82 -7.64 -22.98
C GLU A 541 29.28 -8.06 -21.61
N VAL A 542 29.13 -9.37 -21.41
CA VAL A 542 28.71 -9.97 -20.14
C VAL A 542 29.94 -10.53 -19.43
N ARG A 543 30.05 -10.26 -18.12
CA ARG A 543 31.06 -10.84 -17.25
C ARG A 543 30.41 -11.68 -16.15
N VAL A 544 31.02 -12.83 -15.88
CA VAL A 544 30.57 -13.79 -14.87
C VAL A 544 31.79 -14.18 -14.04
N ALA A 545 31.74 -14.02 -12.72
CA ALA A 545 32.85 -14.36 -11.83
C ALA A 545 32.37 -15.08 -10.56
N VAL A 546 33.20 -15.99 -10.05
CA VAL A 546 33.01 -16.64 -8.74
C VAL A 546 34.29 -16.57 -7.90
N ASP A 547 34.12 -16.49 -6.59
CA ASP A 547 35.16 -16.75 -5.59
C ASP A 547 34.61 -17.69 -4.49
N ASP A 548 35.39 -17.95 -3.44
CA ASP A 548 35.03 -18.91 -2.39
C ASP A 548 33.86 -18.45 -1.49
N LYS A 549 33.39 -17.20 -1.62
CA LYS A 549 32.17 -16.73 -0.95
C LYS A 549 30.95 -17.40 -1.58
N PRO A 550 29.78 -17.46 -0.90
CA PRO A 550 28.57 -18.09 -1.42
C PRO A 550 27.85 -17.25 -2.50
N GLU A 551 28.59 -16.60 -3.41
CA GLU A 551 28.06 -15.61 -4.36
C GLU A 551 28.49 -15.89 -5.81
N VAL A 552 27.65 -15.53 -6.77
CA VAL A 552 28.03 -15.41 -8.20
C VAL A 552 27.91 -13.95 -8.60
N ARG A 553 29.00 -13.35 -9.10
CA ARG A 553 29.04 -11.97 -9.58
C ARG A 553 28.75 -11.91 -11.08
N LEU A 554 27.91 -10.97 -11.47
CA LEU A 554 27.44 -10.76 -12.83
C LEU A 554 27.53 -9.27 -13.18
N ARG A 555 28.01 -8.95 -14.38
CA ARG A 555 28.00 -7.57 -14.91
C ARG A 555 27.72 -7.58 -16.41
N LEU A 556 27.05 -6.55 -16.92
CA LEU A 556 26.77 -6.38 -18.34
C LEU A 556 27.08 -4.94 -18.76
N SER A 557 27.68 -4.79 -19.94
CA SER A 557 27.69 -3.52 -20.68
C SER A 557 27.08 -3.72 -22.07
N ALA A 558 26.46 -2.67 -22.60
CA ALA A 558 25.78 -2.67 -23.87
C ALA A 558 26.25 -1.48 -24.72
N ARG A 559 26.59 -1.73 -25.98
CA ARG A 559 27.12 -0.75 -26.93
C ARG A 559 26.19 -0.66 -28.14
N ASN A 560 25.83 0.56 -28.52
CA ASN A 560 25.22 0.81 -29.82
C ASN A 560 26.28 0.68 -30.93
N LEU A 561 26.11 -0.30 -31.82
CA LEU A 561 26.96 -0.56 -32.98
C LEU A 561 26.43 0.10 -34.26
N GLY A 562 25.25 0.70 -34.21
CA GLY A 562 24.56 1.29 -35.35
C GLY A 562 24.87 2.76 -35.57
N PRO A 563 24.49 3.30 -36.75
CA PRO A 563 24.64 4.72 -37.07
C PRO A 563 23.50 5.61 -36.50
N GLN A 564 22.45 5.00 -35.95
CA GLN A 564 21.30 5.68 -35.35
C GLN A 564 21.28 5.47 -33.85
N GLU A 565 20.69 6.42 -33.11
CA GLU A 565 20.44 6.30 -31.69
C GLU A 565 19.40 5.21 -31.38
N ILE A 566 19.58 4.50 -30.25
CA ILE A 566 18.65 3.49 -29.74
C ILE A 566 18.47 3.63 -28.23
N THR A 567 17.33 3.17 -27.70
CA THR A 567 17.05 3.14 -26.25
C THR A 567 16.79 1.68 -25.80
N PRO A 568 17.84 0.88 -25.55
CA PRO A 568 17.70 -0.49 -25.06
C PRO A 568 17.33 -0.52 -23.58
N VAL A 569 16.17 -1.12 -23.24
CA VAL A 569 15.83 -1.46 -21.84
C VAL A 569 16.36 -2.87 -21.55
N ILE A 570 17.30 -2.99 -20.63
CA ILE A 570 18.05 -4.24 -20.39
C ILE A 570 17.65 -4.84 -19.05
N ARG A 571 17.15 -6.07 -19.04
CA ARG A 571 16.98 -6.89 -17.83
C ARG A 571 18.18 -7.82 -17.69
N PHE A 572 19.03 -7.55 -16.70
CA PHE A 572 20.19 -8.39 -16.40
C PHE A 572 20.62 -8.31 -14.92
N PRO A 573 20.80 -9.46 -14.24
CA PRO A 573 20.40 -10.80 -14.67
C PRO A 573 18.87 -10.92 -14.65
N LEU A 574 18.35 -11.79 -15.49
CA LEU A 574 16.95 -12.21 -15.48
C LEU A 574 16.87 -13.68 -15.10
N LEU A 575 16.13 -14.01 -14.06
CA LEU A 575 15.91 -15.38 -13.61
C LEU A 575 14.43 -15.73 -13.72
N ARG A 576 14.12 -16.81 -14.44
CA ARG A 576 12.75 -17.28 -14.69
C ARG A 576 12.62 -18.73 -14.24
N SER A 577 11.47 -19.07 -13.65
CA SER A 577 11.22 -20.37 -13.03
C SER A 577 12.21 -20.69 -11.90
N VAL A 578 12.41 -19.71 -11.01
CA VAL A 578 13.20 -19.88 -9.78
C VAL A 578 12.52 -20.93 -8.88
N GLU A 579 13.15 -22.09 -8.75
CA GLU A 579 12.70 -23.17 -7.87
C GLU A 579 13.44 -23.12 -6.53
N CYS A 580 12.70 -22.89 -5.44
CA CYS A 580 13.19 -23.06 -4.06
C CYS A 580 12.41 -24.16 -3.31
N GLY A 581 11.38 -24.74 -3.94
CA GLY A 581 10.46 -25.72 -3.38
C GLY A 581 9.08 -25.61 -4.06
N ARG A 582 8.02 -26.08 -3.39
CA ARG A 582 6.65 -25.92 -3.89
C ARG A 582 6.31 -24.43 -3.97
N LEU A 583 5.96 -23.93 -5.15
CA LEU A 583 5.74 -22.50 -5.44
C LEU A 583 4.76 -21.79 -4.50
N ALA A 584 3.73 -22.50 -4.03
CA ALA A 584 2.76 -21.98 -3.07
C ALA A 584 3.40 -21.64 -1.71
N ASP A 585 4.44 -22.37 -1.30
CA ASP A 585 5.19 -22.11 -0.05
C ASP A 585 6.30 -21.07 -0.22
N ASN A 586 6.72 -20.76 -1.46
CA ASN A 586 7.75 -19.74 -1.71
C ASN A 586 7.27 -18.37 -1.23
N VAL A 587 8.12 -17.68 -0.47
CA VAL A 587 7.96 -16.29 -0.06
C VAL A 587 8.69 -15.41 -1.07
N LEU A 588 8.02 -14.39 -1.60
CA LEU A 588 8.65 -13.25 -2.25
C LEU A 588 9.00 -12.23 -1.17
N PHE A 589 10.26 -11.79 -1.12
CA PHE A 589 10.67 -10.65 -0.31
C PHE A 589 11.11 -9.49 -1.22
N PHE A 590 10.36 -8.40 -1.16
CA PHE A 590 10.59 -7.20 -1.96
C PHE A 590 10.56 -5.98 -1.04
N PRO A 591 11.72 -5.40 -0.69
CA PRO A 591 11.83 -4.28 0.24
C PRO A 591 11.49 -2.93 -0.41
N GLN A 592 10.30 -2.85 -1.00
CA GLN A 592 9.68 -1.61 -1.45
C GLN A 592 9.17 -0.77 -0.26
N TYR A 593 8.64 0.42 -0.58
CA TYR A 593 8.12 1.42 0.37
C TYR A 593 7.29 0.83 1.53
N ARG A 594 6.31 -0.03 1.26
CA ARG A 594 5.80 -1.01 2.25
C ARG A 594 6.38 -2.38 1.89
N THR A 595 7.23 -2.93 2.75
CA THR A 595 7.94 -4.18 2.45
C THR A 595 6.97 -5.34 2.24
N VAL A 596 7.17 -6.05 1.13
CA VAL A 596 6.45 -7.29 0.83
C VAL A 596 7.26 -8.46 1.37
N ALA A 597 6.63 -9.28 2.20
CA ALA A 597 7.09 -10.63 2.56
C ALA A 597 5.88 -11.55 2.42
N SER A 598 5.66 -12.16 1.25
CA SER A 598 4.38 -12.81 0.95
C SER A 598 4.46 -14.08 0.12
N GLN A 599 3.55 -15.02 0.42
CA GLN A 599 3.26 -16.21 -0.40
C GLN A 599 2.18 -15.96 -1.48
N LYS A 600 1.61 -14.75 -1.57
CA LYS A 600 0.63 -14.41 -2.62
C LYS A 600 1.25 -14.43 -4.01
N SER A 601 0.46 -14.76 -5.02
CA SER A 601 0.80 -14.50 -6.42
C SER A 601 0.57 -13.03 -6.74
N ALA A 602 1.60 -12.39 -7.28
CA ALA A 602 1.67 -10.96 -7.60
C ALA A 602 2.94 -10.69 -8.43
N PHE A 603 3.01 -9.51 -9.02
CA PHE A 603 4.19 -8.96 -9.67
C PHE A 603 4.45 -7.54 -9.15
N TYR A 604 5.72 -7.25 -8.89
CA TYR A 604 6.20 -5.97 -8.39
C TYR A 604 7.35 -5.53 -9.28
N GLN A 605 7.31 -4.29 -9.77
CA GLN A 605 8.42 -3.66 -10.50
C GLN A 605 8.49 -2.19 -10.12
N LEU A 606 9.61 -1.75 -9.52
CA LEU A 606 9.77 -0.37 -9.04
C LEU A 606 11.16 0.19 -9.35
N VAL A 607 11.21 1.51 -9.53
CA VAL A 607 12.45 2.28 -9.67
C VAL A 607 13.15 2.36 -8.32
N ASN A 608 14.48 2.25 -8.32
CA ASN A 608 15.33 2.38 -7.14
C ASN A 608 15.55 3.84 -6.74
N ASP A 609 14.47 4.46 -6.29
CA ASP A 609 14.46 5.72 -5.53
C ASP A 609 13.73 5.49 -4.18
N ARG A 610 13.03 6.49 -3.64
CA ARG A 610 12.18 6.34 -2.45
C ARG A 610 11.21 5.15 -2.53
N SER A 611 10.75 4.76 -3.72
CA SER A 611 9.80 3.64 -3.95
C SER A 611 10.41 2.27 -3.65
N PHE A 612 11.70 2.10 -3.93
CA PHE A 612 12.46 0.88 -3.70
C PHE A 612 13.89 1.25 -3.23
N PRO A 613 14.05 1.72 -1.97
CA PRO A 613 15.26 2.40 -1.53
C PRO A 613 16.43 1.45 -1.20
N MET A 614 16.25 0.13 -1.34
CA MET A 614 17.25 -0.89 -1.01
C MET A 614 17.62 -1.73 -2.23
N GLN A 615 18.90 -2.06 -2.40
CA GLN A 615 19.39 -2.74 -3.61
C GLN A 615 19.35 -4.28 -3.55
N PHE A 616 18.30 -4.88 -2.95
CA PHE A 616 18.18 -6.34 -2.86
C PHE A 616 16.74 -6.85 -2.85
N MET A 617 16.55 -8.13 -3.20
CA MET A 617 15.29 -8.87 -3.07
C MET A 617 15.55 -10.38 -3.04
N ASP A 618 14.54 -11.19 -2.69
CA ASP A 618 14.71 -12.62 -2.42
C ASP A 618 13.51 -13.47 -2.85
N VAL A 619 13.78 -14.71 -3.30
CA VAL A 619 12.80 -15.81 -3.33
C VAL A 619 13.32 -16.93 -2.46
N SER A 620 12.62 -17.21 -1.37
CA SER A 620 12.96 -18.29 -0.42
C SER A 620 11.78 -19.21 -0.18
N ASN A 621 12.05 -20.43 0.27
CA ASN A 621 11.03 -21.39 0.69
C ASN A 621 11.32 -21.82 2.13
N PRO A 622 10.57 -21.33 3.13
CA PRO A 622 10.83 -21.67 4.53
C PRO A 622 10.54 -23.15 4.85
N VAL A 623 9.65 -23.81 4.09
CA VAL A 623 9.34 -25.24 4.28
C VAL A 623 10.53 -26.13 3.88
N VAL A 624 11.31 -25.74 2.87
CA VAL A 624 12.55 -26.44 2.47
C VAL A 624 13.78 -25.88 3.21
N GLY A 625 13.76 -24.60 3.60
CA GLY A 625 14.83 -23.95 4.34
C GLY A 625 15.97 -23.41 3.48
N ILE A 626 15.66 -22.93 2.27
CA ILE A 626 16.62 -22.34 1.33
C ILE A 626 16.01 -21.19 0.52
N GLY A 627 16.86 -20.41 -0.14
CA GLY A 627 16.41 -19.41 -1.11
C GLY A 627 17.51 -18.92 -2.06
N LEU A 628 17.15 -17.88 -2.80
CA LEU A 628 18.00 -17.19 -3.76
C LEU A 628 17.78 -15.68 -3.63
N GLY A 629 18.82 -14.99 -3.15
CA GLY A 629 18.88 -13.54 -3.14
C GLY A 629 19.40 -12.97 -4.45
N LEU A 630 18.87 -11.81 -4.85
CA LEU A 630 19.41 -10.95 -5.91
C LEU A 630 19.73 -9.58 -5.34
N LEU A 631 20.98 -9.14 -5.46
CA LEU A 631 21.45 -7.85 -4.92
C LEU A 631 22.30 -7.12 -5.95
N THR A 632 22.25 -5.79 -6.03
CA THR A 632 23.30 -5.03 -6.73
C THR A 632 24.28 -4.39 -5.74
N ARG A 633 25.43 -3.98 -6.27
CA ARG A 633 26.48 -3.23 -5.56
C ARG A 633 26.70 -1.88 -6.24
N ASP A 634 25.63 -1.12 -6.44
CA ASP A 634 25.65 0.19 -7.10
C ASP A 634 26.02 1.30 -6.10
N THR A 635 27.24 1.82 -6.19
CA THR A 635 27.67 3.04 -5.50
C THR A 635 27.47 4.30 -6.32
N ASP A 636 27.26 4.15 -7.64
CA ASP A 636 27.32 5.23 -8.63
C ASP A 636 25.94 5.85 -8.89
N LEU A 637 24.91 5.36 -8.19
CA LEU A 637 23.53 5.81 -8.22
C LEU A 637 22.89 5.61 -9.60
N THR A 638 23.18 4.48 -10.23
CA THR A 638 22.63 4.07 -11.52
C THR A 638 21.09 4.08 -11.48
N PRO A 639 20.40 4.63 -12.51
CA PRO A 639 18.94 4.53 -12.64
C PRO A 639 18.50 3.09 -12.99
N LEU A 640 18.09 2.35 -11.96
CA LEU A 640 17.68 0.96 -12.05
C LEU A 640 16.22 0.76 -11.63
N GLU A 641 15.62 -0.28 -12.17
CA GLU A 641 14.36 -0.87 -11.74
C GLU A 641 14.59 -2.31 -11.25
N TYR A 642 13.83 -2.73 -10.25
CA TYR A 642 13.90 -4.08 -9.67
C TYR A 642 12.54 -4.74 -9.87
N GLY A 643 12.53 -5.97 -10.39
CA GLY A 643 11.31 -6.72 -10.65
C GLY A 643 11.31 -8.10 -10.03
N ILE A 644 10.24 -8.47 -9.34
CA ILE A 644 10.01 -9.80 -8.77
C ILE A 644 8.54 -10.18 -8.90
N GLY A 645 8.25 -11.46 -9.08
CA GLY A 645 6.88 -11.92 -9.03
C GLY A 645 6.75 -13.43 -9.06
N LYS A 646 5.53 -13.89 -8.79
CA LYS A 646 5.15 -15.28 -9.03
C LYS A 646 3.70 -15.45 -9.46
N ASP A 647 3.49 -16.39 -10.37
CA ASP A 647 2.20 -16.80 -10.89
C ASP A 647 2.09 -18.34 -10.88
N THR A 648 2.33 -18.99 -12.01
CA THR A 648 2.64 -20.39 -12.25
C THR A 648 4.13 -20.71 -12.03
N THR A 649 5.00 -19.70 -12.05
CA THR A 649 6.43 -19.81 -11.73
C THR A 649 6.91 -18.57 -10.97
N ALA A 650 8.10 -18.60 -10.34
CA ALA A 650 8.72 -17.41 -9.74
C ALA A 650 9.77 -16.81 -10.69
N GLN A 651 9.90 -15.48 -10.68
CA GLN A 651 10.88 -14.72 -11.47
C GLN A 651 11.45 -13.53 -10.68
N MET A 652 12.67 -13.12 -11.02
CA MET A 652 13.34 -11.93 -10.49
C MET A 652 14.32 -11.33 -11.51
N PHE A 653 14.47 -10.01 -11.54
CA PHE A 653 15.43 -9.32 -12.40
C PHE A 653 15.81 -7.91 -11.92
N VAL A 654 16.98 -7.44 -12.35
CA VAL A 654 17.36 -6.00 -12.33
C VAL A 654 17.25 -5.47 -13.75
N GLN A 655 16.74 -4.25 -13.93
CA GLN A 655 16.50 -3.62 -15.22
C GLN A 655 17.11 -2.21 -15.29
N SER A 656 17.64 -1.81 -16.45
CA SER A 656 17.97 -0.40 -16.71
C SER A 656 16.69 0.43 -16.89
N SER A 657 16.65 1.66 -16.36
CA SER A 657 15.46 2.50 -16.54
C SER A 657 15.45 3.17 -17.92
N GLU A 658 14.33 3.09 -18.64
CA GLU A 658 14.20 3.49 -20.06
C GLU A 658 14.66 4.94 -20.34
N PRO A 659 14.25 5.97 -19.57
CA PRO A 659 14.61 7.36 -19.87
C PRO A 659 16.12 7.63 -19.79
N PHE A 660 16.87 6.76 -19.09
CA PHE A 660 18.31 6.85 -18.84
C PHE A 660 19.12 5.86 -19.68
N SER A 661 18.48 5.07 -20.54
CA SER A 661 19.13 4.00 -21.33
C SER A 661 19.42 4.38 -22.80
N LYS A 662 19.24 5.65 -23.17
CA LYS A 662 19.47 6.18 -24.54
C LYS A 662 20.95 6.15 -24.93
N LEU A 663 21.26 5.55 -26.07
CA LEU A 663 22.62 5.34 -26.59
C LEU A 663 22.82 5.93 -27.99
N SER A 664 23.64 6.97 -28.07
CA SER A 664 24.21 7.47 -29.33
C SER A 664 25.14 6.43 -29.98
N PRO A 665 25.43 6.54 -31.29
CA PRO A 665 26.37 5.64 -32.00
C PRO A 665 27.69 5.46 -31.26
N GLY A 666 28.08 4.21 -31.02
CA GLY A 666 29.32 3.84 -30.31
C GLY A 666 29.28 3.99 -28.78
N GLN A 667 28.29 4.66 -28.21
CA GLN A 667 28.14 4.85 -26.76
C GLN A 667 27.91 3.51 -26.03
N VAL A 668 28.33 3.45 -24.76
CA VAL A 668 28.19 2.28 -23.89
C VAL A 668 27.36 2.61 -22.65
N LEU A 669 26.35 1.81 -22.36
CA LEU A 669 25.68 1.71 -21.05
C LEU A 669 26.34 0.58 -20.27
N THR A 670 26.66 0.78 -18.99
CA THR A 670 27.21 -0.27 -18.13
C THR A 670 26.32 -0.45 -16.91
N MET A 671 25.79 -1.66 -16.73
CA MET A 671 25.09 -2.04 -15.51
C MET A 671 26.08 -2.21 -14.35
N PRO A 672 25.66 -1.96 -13.10
CA PRO A 672 26.48 -2.22 -11.93
C PRO A 672 26.70 -3.73 -11.72
N GLU A 673 27.61 -4.08 -10.82
CA GLU A 673 27.77 -5.48 -10.41
C GLU A 673 26.50 -5.96 -9.70
N THR A 674 25.98 -7.10 -10.16
CA THR A 674 24.87 -7.81 -9.55
C THR A 674 25.34 -9.15 -9.00
N VAL A 675 24.74 -9.57 -7.90
CA VAL A 675 25.11 -10.76 -7.13
C VAL A 675 23.92 -11.71 -7.05
N LEU A 676 24.14 -12.97 -7.45
CA LEU A 676 23.26 -14.08 -7.07
C LEU A 676 23.77 -14.67 -5.76
N LEU A 677 22.89 -14.82 -4.77
CA LEU A 677 23.20 -15.34 -3.45
C LEU A 677 22.35 -16.57 -3.11
N PRO A 678 22.76 -17.79 -3.51
CA PRO A 678 22.12 -19.03 -3.08
C PRO A 678 22.42 -19.29 -1.60
N HIS A 679 21.38 -19.40 -0.77
CA HIS A 679 21.53 -19.50 0.69
C HIS A 679 20.66 -20.59 1.31
N ALA A 680 20.96 -20.91 2.57
CA ALA A 680 20.05 -21.61 3.48
C ALA A 680 19.24 -20.61 4.31
N GLY A 681 18.10 -21.04 4.84
CA GLY A 681 17.16 -20.19 5.58
C GLY A 681 16.14 -19.51 4.67
N ASP A 682 15.83 -18.27 5.00
CA ASP A 682 14.89 -17.38 4.31
C ASP A 682 15.56 -16.05 3.92
N TRP A 683 14.76 -15.09 3.44
CA TRP A 683 15.19 -13.77 2.99
C TRP A 683 16.07 -12.98 4.00
N HIS A 684 16.06 -13.33 5.29
CA HIS A 684 16.98 -12.75 6.28
C HIS A 684 18.44 -12.93 5.87
N ALA A 685 18.80 -14.04 5.22
CA ALA A 685 20.17 -14.29 4.77
C ALA A 685 20.61 -13.26 3.72
N THR A 686 19.71 -12.89 2.80
CA THR A 686 19.95 -11.88 1.77
C THR A 686 19.99 -10.47 2.38
N MET A 687 19.12 -10.17 3.35
CA MET A 687 19.18 -8.92 4.11
C MET A 687 20.46 -8.77 4.95
N ASP A 688 20.94 -9.85 5.58
CA ASP A 688 22.18 -9.84 6.36
C ASP A 688 23.41 -9.66 5.44
N ALA A 689 23.43 -10.31 4.27
CA ALA A 689 24.48 -10.10 3.27
C ALA A 689 24.48 -8.66 2.72
N TYR A 690 23.30 -8.08 2.51
CA TYR A 690 23.12 -6.68 2.12
C TYR A 690 23.64 -5.72 3.20
N ARG A 691 23.26 -5.91 4.47
CA ARG A 691 23.77 -5.11 5.60
C ARG A 691 25.29 -5.21 5.72
N GLN A 692 25.88 -6.39 5.54
CA GLN A 692 27.33 -6.58 5.53
C GLN A 692 28.03 -5.88 4.35
N TRP A 693 27.37 -5.70 3.21
CA TRP A 693 27.87 -4.85 2.12
C TRP A 693 27.77 -3.36 2.49
N LEU A 694 26.63 -2.89 2.98
CA LEU A 694 26.44 -1.51 3.43
C LEU A 694 27.46 -1.09 4.52
N THR A 695 27.76 -1.98 5.48
CA THR A 695 28.80 -1.72 6.50
C THR A 695 30.18 -1.55 5.89
N ARG A 696 30.55 -2.33 4.86
CA ARG A 696 31.83 -2.19 4.15
C ARG A 696 31.90 -0.87 3.39
N VAL A 697 30.89 -0.56 2.57
CA VAL A 697 30.77 0.73 1.87
C VAL A 697 30.69 1.91 2.86
N GLY A 698 30.23 1.68 4.08
CA GLY A 698 30.22 2.65 5.19
C GLY A 698 31.58 2.89 5.86
N ALA A 699 32.52 1.96 5.76
CA ALA A 699 33.86 2.10 6.34
C ALA A 699 34.79 2.99 5.50
N ASP A 700 34.53 3.07 4.18
CA ASP A 700 35.40 3.75 3.20
C ASP A 700 35.13 5.26 3.03
N GLY A 701 34.18 5.84 3.78
CA GLY A 701 33.87 7.27 3.70
C GLY A 701 33.13 7.78 4.94
N ALA A 702 33.39 9.04 5.33
CA ALA A 702 32.88 9.62 6.56
C ALA A 702 31.32 9.60 6.63
N PRO A 703 30.71 8.83 7.55
CA PRO A 703 29.28 8.95 7.80
C PRO A 703 28.97 10.31 8.46
N ALA A 704 27.72 10.76 8.35
CA ALA A 704 27.28 11.86 9.20
C ALA A 704 27.46 11.46 10.69
N PRO A 705 27.81 12.40 11.58
CA PRO A 705 27.98 12.10 13.01
C PRO A 705 26.79 11.35 13.59
N ASP A 706 27.04 10.38 14.48
CA ASP A 706 25.96 9.69 15.17
C ASP A 706 25.21 10.69 16.07
N ARG A 707 23.92 10.90 15.78
CA ARG A 707 23.06 11.83 16.50
C ARG A 707 22.20 11.05 17.47
N ASP A 708 22.86 10.55 18.51
CA ASP A 708 22.26 9.61 19.46
C ASP A 708 21.01 10.19 20.16
N TRP A 709 20.96 11.52 20.32
CA TRP A 709 19.77 12.24 20.79
C TRP A 709 18.58 12.11 19.81
N PHE A 710 18.82 12.32 18.51
CA PHE A 710 17.81 12.26 17.46
C PHE A 710 17.33 10.81 17.25
N ARG A 711 18.25 9.84 17.36
CA ARG A 711 17.95 8.40 17.27
C ARG A 711 17.00 7.90 18.38
N ARG A 712 16.90 8.64 19.50
CA ARG A 712 16.09 8.29 20.68
C ARG A 712 14.74 9.03 20.75
N LEU A 713 14.39 9.85 19.75
CA LEU A 713 13.10 10.54 19.70
C LEU A 713 11.96 9.56 19.37
N PHE A 714 10.81 9.71 20.02
CA PHE A 714 9.57 8.96 19.77
C PHE A 714 8.32 9.84 19.61
N ALA A 715 8.24 10.97 20.32
CA ALA A 715 7.11 11.90 20.28
C ALA A 715 7.50 13.25 19.65
N MET A 716 7.41 13.37 18.32
CA MET A 716 7.59 14.65 17.62
C MET A 716 6.25 15.35 17.38
N ARG A 717 6.19 16.64 17.69
CA ARG A 717 5.01 17.50 17.48
C ARG A 717 5.27 18.56 16.44
N VAL A 718 4.28 18.76 15.57
CA VAL A 718 4.36 19.75 14.49
C VAL A 718 3.37 20.87 14.75
N HIS A 719 3.90 22.09 14.82
CA HIS A 719 3.15 23.29 15.13
C HIS A 719 3.29 24.31 14.00
N LEU A 720 2.16 24.83 13.56
CA LEU A 720 2.08 25.72 12.41
C LEU A 720 1.85 27.16 12.88
N THR A 721 2.63 28.10 12.35
CA THR A 721 2.58 29.52 12.78
C THR A 721 1.39 30.29 12.19
N LYS A 722 0.75 29.77 11.13
CA LYS A 722 -0.38 30.41 10.43
C LYS A 722 -1.69 29.65 10.57
N LYS A 723 -2.78 30.38 10.81
CA LYS A 723 -4.16 29.83 10.89
C LYS A 723 -4.60 29.13 9.59
N ALA A 724 -4.09 29.54 8.43
CA ALA A 724 -4.42 28.92 7.15
C ALA A 724 -4.03 27.43 7.07
N TYR A 725 -3.00 27.03 7.83
CA TYR A 725 -2.45 25.67 7.80
C TYR A 725 -2.58 24.92 9.11
N SER A 726 -2.64 25.60 10.25
CA SER A 726 -2.82 24.94 11.56
C SER A 726 -4.18 24.24 11.74
N TRP A 727 -5.07 24.34 10.74
CA TRP A 727 -6.45 23.83 10.62
C TRP A 727 -7.43 24.25 11.73
N ALA A 728 -6.94 24.75 12.86
CA ALA A 728 -7.71 25.36 13.92
C ALA A 728 -6.93 26.52 14.58
N ILE A 729 -5.73 26.26 15.11
CA ILE A 729 -5.07 27.11 16.12
C ILE A 729 -3.56 27.21 15.86
N PRO A 730 -3.02 28.37 15.44
CA PRO A 730 -1.59 28.53 15.24
C PRO A 730 -0.82 28.75 16.56
N ILE A 731 0.46 28.37 16.59
CA ILE A 731 1.33 28.58 17.77
C ILE A 731 1.72 30.04 17.97
N TYR A 732 1.90 30.78 16.86
CA TYR A 732 2.08 32.22 16.88
C TYR A 732 0.71 32.93 16.90
N ASP A 733 0.53 33.87 17.82
CA ASP A 733 -0.62 34.76 17.85
C ASP A 733 -0.26 36.12 17.23
N PRO A 734 -0.83 36.49 16.07
CA PRO A 734 -0.56 37.78 15.43
C PRO A 734 -1.14 38.98 16.18
N ALA A 735 -2.09 38.79 17.11
CA ALA A 735 -2.66 39.90 17.88
C ALA A 735 -1.72 40.37 19.00
N THR A 736 -1.14 39.43 19.75
CA THR A 736 -0.13 39.71 20.79
C THR A 736 1.30 39.76 20.26
N LYS A 737 1.55 39.24 19.05
CA LYS A 737 2.87 39.03 18.44
C LYS A 737 3.76 38.06 19.23
N GLN A 738 3.17 37.08 19.91
CA GLN A 738 3.87 36.12 20.76
C GLN A 738 3.67 34.67 20.29
N TYR A 739 4.66 33.82 20.57
CA TYR A 739 4.56 32.37 20.43
C TYR A 739 4.04 31.77 21.74
N ARG A 740 2.95 31.02 21.67
CA ARG A 740 2.25 30.46 22.84
C ARG A 740 2.85 29.11 23.26
N ILE A 741 4.15 29.13 23.59
CA ILE A 741 4.95 27.92 23.84
C ILE A 741 4.38 27.10 25.00
N ASP A 742 4.23 27.69 26.19
CA ASP A 742 3.79 26.97 27.40
C ASP A 742 2.40 26.34 27.24
N ASP A 743 1.45 27.09 26.68
CA ASP A 743 0.09 26.63 26.35
C ASP A 743 0.12 25.37 25.46
N PHE A 744 0.96 25.39 24.42
CA PHE A 744 1.09 24.30 23.46
C PHE A 744 1.80 23.10 24.08
N MET A 745 2.92 23.29 24.78
CA MET A 745 3.66 22.19 25.43
C MET A 745 2.81 21.51 26.51
N LYS A 746 2.00 22.29 27.25
CA LYS A 746 1.00 21.75 28.17
C LYS A 746 -0.11 20.99 27.45
N ALA A 747 -0.73 21.58 26.42
CA ALA A 747 -1.82 20.94 25.66
C ALA A 747 -1.37 19.62 25.02
N ASP A 748 -0.11 19.56 24.60
CA ASP A 748 0.54 18.40 24.01
C ASP A 748 0.83 17.30 25.02
N THR A 749 1.38 17.67 26.18
CA THR A 749 1.60 16.73 27.29
C THR A 749 0.28 16.16 27.81
N ASP A 750 -0.77 16.98 27.91
CA ASP A 750 -2.13 16.54 28.24
C ASP A 750 -2.74 15.64 27.16
N TYR A 751 -2.35 15.84 25.89
CA TYR A 751 -2.83 15.05 24.76
C TYR A 751 -2.16 13.68 24.67
N LEU A 752 -0.83 13.62 24.62
CA LEU A 752 -0.08 12.38 24.43
C LEU A 752 0.31 11.66 25.73
N ARG A 753 0.10 12.30 26.90
CA ARG A 753 0.53 11.80 28.23
C ARG A 753 2.05 11.60 28.36
N VAL A 754 2.81 12.10 27.40
CA VAL A 754 4.27 12.24 27.39
C VAL A 754 4.60 13.65 26.92
N ALA A 755 5.73 14.21 27.34
CA ALA A 755 6.21 15.48 26.81
C ALA A 755 6.66 15.31 25.34
N PRO A 756 6.55 16.35 24.49
CA PRO A 756 7.19 16.37 23.18
C PRO A 756 8.72 16.25 23.33
N GLU A 757 9.35 15.48 22.44
CA GLU A 757 10.81 15.29 22.41
C GLU A 757 11.47 16.08 21.26
N LEU A 758 10.68 16.55 20.30
CA LEU A 758 11.08 17.43 19.19
C LEU A 758 9.87 18.27 18.78
N VAL A 759 10.06 19.58 18.62
CA VAL A 759 9.05 20.48 18.04
C VAL A 759 9.49 20.87 16.63
N HIS A 760 8.65 20.56 15.66
CA HIS A 760 8.82 20.98 14.28
C HIS A 760 7.91 22.16 13.97
N LEU A 761 8.50 23.27 13.51
CA LEU A 761 7.77 24.47 13.10
C LEU A 761 7.66 24.56 11.59
N GLY A 762 6.43 24.70 11.09
CA GLY A 762 6.10 25.00 9.69
C GLY A 762 5.28 26.29 9.58
N GLY A 763 5.25 26.89 8.40
CA GLY A 763 4.67 28.22 8.17
C GLY A 763 5.56 29.38 8.63
N TRP A 764 6.76 29.13 9.16
CA TRP A 764 7.56 30.07 9.97
C TRP A 764 8.23 31.20 9.15
N CYS A 765 8.01 31.23 7.83
CA CYS A 765 8.42 32.30 6.92
C CYS A 765 7.17 32.90 6.21
N ASP A 766 6.91 34.18 6.43
CA ASP A 766 5.78 34.98 5.94
C ASP A 766 6.05 35.67 4.60
N PHE A 767 6.48 34.91 3.58
CA PHE A 767 6.78 35.49 2.26
C PHE A 767 5.58 36.26 1.67
N ASP A 768 5.83 37.50 1.21
CA ASP A 768 4.85 38.48 0.71
C ASP A 768 3.61 38.73 1.62
N GLN A 769 3.67 38.38 2.91
CA GLN A 769 2.53 38.43 3.85
C GLN A 769 1.28 37.62 3.42
N GLU A 770 1.39 36.79 2.38
CA GLU A 770 0.27 36.00 1.88
C GLU A 770 -0.05 34.81 2.80
N GLN A 771 -1.20 34.18 2.55
CA GLN A 771 -1.61 32.94 3.25
C GLN A 771 -0.63 31.79 3.02
N GLY A 772 0.26 31.91 2.02
CA GLY A 772 1.13 30.86 1.49
C GLY A 772 2.26 30.34 2.39
N GLY A 773 2.98 31.19 3.13
CA GLY A 773 4.04 30.74 4.06
C GLY A 773 5.35 30.27 3.40
N ASP A 774 6.14 29.50 4.15
CA ASP A 774 7.42 28.86 3.77
C ASP A 774 7.24 27.74 2.72
N PHE A 775 6.02 27.23 2.55
CA PHE A 775 5.57 26.36 1.45
C PHE A 775 5.72 26.97 0.04
N LEU A 776 6.15 28.23 -0.04
CA LEU A 776 6.40 29.01 -1.26
C LEU A 776 7.91 29.28 -1.53
N GLY A 777 8.79 28.53 -0.85
CA GLY A 777 10.16 28.91 -0.44
C GLY A 777 11.21 29.34 -1.48
N GLY A 778 12.48 29.17 -1.12
CA GLY A 778 13.65 29.61 -1.88
C GLY A 778 14.54 30.58 -1.12
N ASP A 779 14.08 31.82 -0.91
CA ASP A 779 14.92 32.87 -0.31
C ASP A 779 15.24 32.66 1.18
N TYR A 780 14.25 32.26 2.00
CA TYR A 780 14.34 32.21 3.49
C TYR A 780 14.96 33.47 4.12
N ALA A 781 14.55 34.65 3.66
CA ALA A 781 15.15 35.91 4.10
C ALA A 781 14.67 36.29 5.52
N VAL A 782 15.59 36.86 6.32
CA VAL A 782 15.37 37.18 7.74
C VAL A 782 14.21 38.16 7.96
N LYS A 783 13.97 39.06 6.99
CA LYS A 783 12.85 40.01 6.99
C LYS A 783 11.48 39.33 7.00
N ASP A 784 11.39 38.09 6.52
CA ASP A 784 10.15 37.36 6.31
C ASP A 784 9.84 36.40 7.47
N TYR A 785 10.65 36.29 8.52
CA TYR A 785 10.39 35.32 9.60
C TYR A 785 9.10 35.68 10.38
N THR A 786 8.23 34.70 10.64
CA THR A 786 6.92 34.94 11.27
C THR A 786 7.06 35.59 12.64
N GLY A 787 6.48 36.77 12.80
CA GLY A 787 6.59 37.60 14.02
C GLY A 787 7.92 38.35 14.18
N GLY A 788 8.83 38.26 13.20
CA GLY A 788 10.16 38.87 13.23
C GLY A 788 11.23 37.97 13.87
N VAL A 789 12.47 38.16 13.44
CA VAL A 789 13.61 37.29 13.82
C VAL A 789 13.82 37.18 15.33
N ASP A 790 13.67 38.27 16.08
CA ASP A 790 13.93 38.24 17.53
C ASP A 790 12.86 37.46 18.30
N ASN A 791 11.59 37.56 17.91
CA ASN A 791 10.50 36.79 18.52
C ASN A 791 10.60 35.30 18.19
N LEU A 792 10.92 34.96 16.93
CA LEU A 792 11.14 33.56 16.54
C LEU A 792 12.39 32.97 17.24
N ARG A 793 13.49 33.73 17.31
CA ARG A 793 14.71 33.31 18.03
C ARG A 793 14.45 33.15 19.53
N ALA A 794 13.63 34.00 20.15
CA ALA A 794 13.22 33.85 21.55
C ALA A 794 12.34 32.61 21.76
N ALA A 795 11.38 32.34 20.87
CA ALA A 795 10.54 31.15 20.92
C ALA A 795 11.34 29.83 20.78
N ILE A 796 12.30 29.81 19.85
CA ILE A 796 13.23 28.69 19.67
C ILE A 796 14.12 28.53 20.92
N ARG A 797 14.58 29.64 21.52
CA ARG A 797 15.36 29.60 22.76
C ARG A 797 14.56 29.01 23.91
N SER A 798 13.33 29.48 24.14
CA SER A 798 12.46 28.95 25.20
C SER A 798 12.25 27.44 25.04
N LEU A 799 11.94 26.97 23.83
CA LEU A 799 11.85 25.53 23.55
C LEU A 799 13.16 24.79 23.88
N GLN A 800 14.31 25.24 23.38
CA GLN A 800 15.57 24.49 23.49
C GLN A 800 16.29 24.63 24.86
N GLU A 801 16.15 25.77 25.55
CA GLU A 801 16.88 26.09 26.79
C GLU A 801 16.01 25.97 28.05
N GLU A 802 14.71 26.32 27.99
CA GLU A 802 13.81 26.31 29.15
C GLU A 802 13.00 25.00 29.21
N HIS A 803 12.45 24.54 28.08
CA HIS A 803 11.72 23.27 27.97
C HIS A 803 12.63 22.08 27.64
N HIS A 804 13.89 22.32 27.24
CA HIS A 804 14.87 21.32 26.78
C HIS A 804 14.43 20.49 25.56
N ILE A 805 13.56 21.05 24.71
CA ILE A 805 13.02 20.43 23.50
C ILE A 805 13.75 20.99 22.27
N PRO A 806 14.49 20.18 21.50
CA PRO A 806 15.10 20.63 20.24
C PRO A 806 14.04 21.11 19.23
N VAL A 807 14.42 22.06 18.37
CA VAL A 807 13.54 22.60 17.32
C VAL A 807 14.00 22.19 15.92
N SER A 808 13.04 21.86 15.05
CA SER A 808 13.20 21.65 13.61
C SER A 808 12.42 22.68 12.80
N LEU A 809 13.02 23.27 11.75
CA LEU A 809 12.32 24.18 10.82
C LEU A 809 12.04 23.53 9.46
N TYR A 810 10.90 23.87 8.87
CA TYR A 810 10.48 23.41 7.54
C TYR A 810 11.18 24.19 6.41
N MET A 811 11.75 23.48 5.44
CA MET A 811 12.45 24.04 4.26
C MET A 811 12.04 23.25 3.00
N ILE A 812 12.08 23.89 1.81
CA ILE A 812 11.68 23.26 0.54
C ILE A 812 12.61 23.68 -0.64
N PRO A 813 13.35 22.75 -1.30
CA PRO A 813 14.25 23.02 -2.43
C PRO A 813 13.68 22.68 -3.82
N ASP A 814 12.40 22.32 -3.96
CA ASP A 814 11.81 21.91 -5.25
C ASP A 814 11.05 23.02 -6.00
N ARG A 815 10.84 24.17 -5.36
CA ARG A 815 10.05 25.29 -5.90
C ARG A 815 10.49 26.65 -5.33
N CYS A 816 10.20 27.71 -6.06
CA CYS A 816 10.28 29.08 -5.54
C CYS A 816 9.19 30.02 -6.09
N ARG A 817 8.88 31.07 -5.34
CA ARG A 817 8.02 32.18 -5.81
C ARG A 817 8.62 32.89 -7.01
N LYS A 818 7.79 33.26 -7.99
CA LYS A 818 8.18 34.12 -9.12
C LYS A 818 8.61 35.52 -8.66
N THR A 819 8.13 35.98 -7.50
CA THR A 819 8.47 37.26 -6.84
C THR A 819 9.65 37.16 -5.86
N SER A 820 10.22 35.98 -5.64
CA SER A 820 11.44 35.81 -4.82
C SER A 820 12.65 36.51 -5.44
N GLU A 821 13.68 36.81 -4.64
CA GLU A 821 14.95 37.35 -5.14
C GLU A 821 15.53 36.42 -6.21
N ILE A 822 15.60 35.13 -5.89
CA ILE A 822 16.12 34.09 -6.80
C ILE A 822 15.21 33.86 -8.02
N GLY A 823 13.89 33.86 -7.83
CA GLY A 823 12.89 33.72 -8.89
C GLY A 823 12.86 34.91 -9.84
N THR A 824 13.08 36.13 -9.35
CA THR A 824 13.21 37.34 -10.17
C THR A 824 14.55 37.34 -10.92
N LYS A 825 15.64 36.93 -10.26
CA LYS A 825 16.99 36.87 -10.83
C LYS A 825 17.11 35.86 -11.98
N LEU A 826 16.50 34.69 -11.85
CA LEU A 826 16.64 33.58 -12.80
C LEU A 826 15.44 33.43 -13.74
N GLY A 827 14.24 33.83 -13.31
CA GLY A 827 13.02 33.65 -14.09
C GLY A 827 12.79 32.18 -14.47
N ARG A 828 12.22 31.94 -15.66
CA ARG A 828 11.99 30.58 -16.18
C ARG A 828 13.26 29.73 -16.37
N ARG A 829 14.48 30.31 -16.37
CA ARG A 829 15.74 29.54 -16.48
C ARG A 829 16.00 28.64 -15.27
N ILE A 830 15.28 28.84 -14.15
CA ILE A 830 15.41 27.98 -12.98
C ILE A 830 14.58 26.71 -13.09
N CYS A 831 13.58 26.66 -13.97
CA CYS A 831 12.51 25.66 -13.91
C CYS A 831 12.95 24.27 -14.38
N THR A 832 12.38 23.21 -13.81
CA THR A 832 12.46 21.87 -14.41
C THR A 832 11.79 21.87 -15.80
N VAL A 833 12.42 21.23 -16.78
CA VAL A 833 11.83 20.95 -18.10
C VAL A 833 11.50 19.46 -18.16
N ARG A 834 10.25 19.12 -18.50
CA ARG A 834 9.78 17.72 -18.62
C ARG A 834 10.15 17.12 -19.98
N GLN A 835 9.98 15.81 -20.11
CA GLN A 835 10.28 15.06 -21.35
C GLN A 835 9.49 15.54 -22.58
N ASP A 836 8.29 16.07 -22.38
CA ASP A 836 7.44 16.66 -23.43
C ASP A 836 7.80 18.11 -23.78
N GLY A 837 8.86 18.66 -23.18
CA GLY A 837 9.28 20.05 -23.32
C GLY A 837 8.49 21.04 -22.45
N SER A 838 7.49 20.58 -21.68
CA SER A 838 6.73 21.47 -20.79
C SER A 838 7.59 21.95 -19.61
N VAL A 839 7.42 23.22 -19.25
CA VAL A 839 8.14 23.86 -18.14
C VAL A 839 7.38 23.65 -16.83
N GLY A 840 8.13 23.37 -15.76
CA GLY A 840 7.63 23.26 -14.40
C GLY A 840 7.30 24.64 -13.81
N GLU A 841 6.07 25.10 -13.98
CA GLU A 841 5.52 26.26 -13.28
C GLU A 841 4.02 26.09 -13.02
N ASP A 842 3.52 26.71 -11.97
CA ASP A 842 2.08 26.79 -11.67
C ASP A 842 1.78 28.10 -10.93
N GLY A 843 0.80 28.86 -11.42
CA GLY A 843 0.42 30.16 -10.87
C GLY A 843 1.62 31.04 -10.47
N PRO A 844 1.81 31.34 -9.17
CA PRO A 844 2.90 32.19 -8.66
C PRO A 844 4.23 31.46 -8.42
N LEU A 845 4.35 30.17 -8.77
CA LEU A 845 5.51 29.32 -8.50
C LEU A 845 6.27 28.91 -9.77
N TYR A 846 7.59 28.86 -9.65
CA TYR A 846 8.47 28.04 -10.49
C TYR A 846 8.77 26.74 -9.74
N TYR A 847 8.62 25.59 -10.40
CA TYR A 847 9.16 24.32 -9.91
C TYR A 847 10.58 24.19 -10.44
N VAL A 848 11.55 24.30 -9.54
CA VAL A 848 12.97 24.47 -9.92
C VAL A 848 13.56 23.17 -10.46
N CYS A 849 14.63 23.29 -11.23
CA CYS A 849 15.51 22.18 -11.56
C CYS A 849 16.43 21.93 -10.34
N PRO A 850 16.27 20.82 -9.60
CA PRO A 850 17.08 20.58 -8.41
C PRO A 850 18.57 20.32 -8.74
N ALA A 851 18.88 20.03 -10.00
CA ALA A 851 20.23 19.85 -10.52
C ALA A 851 20.93 21.16 -10.95
N TYR A 852 20.21 22.29 -10.98
CA TYR A 852 20.79 23.55 -11.46
C TYR A 852 21.67 24.18 -10.37
N SER A 853 22.96 24.43 -10.69
CA SER A 853 23.97 24.83 -9.70
C SER A 853 23.64 26.16 -9.03
N GLU A 854 23.24 27.19 -9.80
CA GLU A 854 22.89 28.51 -9.24
C GLU A 854 21.74 28.45 -8.23
N TRP A 855 20.81 27.49 -8.38
CA TRP A 855 19.75 27.25 -7.41
C TRP A 855 20.27 26.56 -6.15
N GLN A 856 21.05 25.49 -6.29
CA GLN A 856 21.64 24.80 -5.14
C GLN A 856 22.55 25.73 -4.33
N ASP A 857 23.34 26.59 -4.99
CA ASP A 857 24.19 27.59 -4.34
C ASP A 857 23.37 28.54 -3.45
N HIS A 858 22.26 29.06 -3.99
CA HIS A 858 21.35 29.93 -3.28
C HIS A 858 20.67 29.21 -2.10
N TYR A 859 20.11 28.01 -2.33
CA TYR A 859 19.40 27.25 -1.31
C TYR A 859 20.31 26.82 -0.16
N VAL A 860 21.52 26.34 -0.44
CA VAL A 860 22.49 25.92 0.59
C VAL A 860 22.89 27.09 1.49
N GLU A 861 23.14 28.29 0.93
CA GLU A 861 23.43 29.47 1.76
C GLU A 861 22.18 29.97 2.51
N ALA A 862 20.97 29.88 1.93
CA ALA A 862 19.73 30.21 2.62
C ALA A 862 19.48 29.31 3.85
N VAL A 863 19.71 28.01 3.72
CA VAL A 863 19.64 27.03 4.83
C VAL A 863 20.73 27.32 5.88
N LYS A 864 21.97 27.52 5.46
CA LYS A 864 23.11 27.81 6.35
C LYS A 864 22.93 29.12 7.13
N ARG A 865 22.47 30.18 6.47
CA ARG A 865 22.09 31.44 7.12
C ARG A 865 21.00 31.21 8.15
N THR A 866 19.91 30.53 7.78
CA THR A 866 18.78 30.24 8.69
C THR A 866 19.24 29.51 9.95
N GLN A 867 20.09 28.47 9.81
CA GLN A 867 20.64 27.75 10.97
C GLN A 867 21.49 28.64 11.87
N ARG A 868 22.35 29.49 11.28
CA ARG A 868 23.21 30.42 12.02
C ARG A 868 22.42 31.50 12.77
N GLU A 869 21.37 32.06 12.16
CA GLU A 869 20.58 33.14 12.76
C GLU A 869 19.65 32.66 13.90
N LEU A 870 19.18 31.41 13.83
CA LEU A 870 18.16 30.86 14.73
C LEU A 870 18.66 29.79 15.70
N GLY A 871 19.83 29.17 15.46
CA GLY A 871 20.46 28.22 16.41
C GLY A 871 19.73 26.88 16.57
N VAL A 872 18.92 26.48 15.58
CA VAL A 872 18.10 25.27 15.63
C VAL A 872 18.93 23.99 15.56
N LYS A 873 18.47 22.94 16.26
CA LYS A 873 19.14 21.63 16.30
C LYS A 873 18.75 20.68 15.17
N ALA A 874 17.66 20.96 14.45
CA ALA A 874 17.24 20.19 13.29
C ALA A 874 16.74 21.09 12.14
N LEU A 875 16.81 20.58 10.92
CA LEU A 875 16.23 21.19 9.71
C LEU A 875 15.56 20.09 8.88
N TYR A 876 14.34 20.35 8.46
CA TYR A 876 13.51 19.46 7.66
C TYR A 876 13.51 19.91 6.20
N ILE A 877 13.62 18.96 5.27
CA ILE A 877 13.62 19.18 3.83
C ILE A 877 12.43 18.45 3.17
N ASP A 878 11.39 19.21 2.83
CA ASP A 878 10.26 18.84 1.92
C ASP A 878 10.70 19.15 0.47
N VAL A 879 10.15 18.67 -0.64
CA VAL A 879 9.53 17.37 -0.93
C VAL A 879 10.68 16.43 -1.34
N PHE A 880 11.49 16.03 -0.37
CA PHE A 880 12.82 15.41 -0.57
C PHE A 880 12.86 14.02 0.11
N ALA A 881 13.53 13.00 -0.41
CA ALA A 881 14.28 12.93 -1.67
C ALA A 881 13.41 13.08 -2.94
N PHE A 882 14.04 13.63 -3.98
CA PHE A 882 13.48 13.69 -5.33
C PHE A 882 13.40 12.28 -5.93
N SER A 883 12.25 11.94 -6.51
CA SER A 883 12.01 10.67 -7.21
C SER A 883 12.37 10.77 -8.70
N HIS A 884 12.31 9.65 -9.42
CA HIS A 884 12.57 9.57 -10.86
C HIS A 884 11.74 10.56 -11.68
N GLY A 885 10.53 10.93 -11.23
CA GLY A 885 9.66 11.90 -11.88
C GLY A 885 10.14 13.36 -11.82
N ALA A 886 11.15 13.67 -10.99
CA ALA A 886 11.77 14.99 -10.88
C ALA A 886 12.94 15.20 -11.88
N ALA A 887 13.15 14.25 -12.80
CA ALA A 887 14.19 14.34 -13.82
C ALA A 887 13.96 15.52 -14.78
N CYS A 888 15.01 16.31 -15.03
CA CYS A 888 14.97 17.51 -15.86
C CYS A 888 15.62 17.26 -17.22
N TYR A 889 14.97 17.71 -18.29
CA TYR A 889 15.36 17.51 -19.69
C TYR A 889 15.95 18.76 -20.35
N SER A 890 16.22 19.82 -19.59
CA SER A 890 16.84 21.04 -20.10
C SER A 890 18.31 20.80 -20.47
N THR A 891 18.68 21.21 -21.67
CA THR A 891 20.08 21.25 -22.14
C THR A 891 20.85 22.46 -21.62
N GLU A 892 20.18 23.44 -21.01
CA GLU A 892 20.79 24.73 -20.58
C GLU A 892 21.32 24.72 -19.15
N HIS A 893 20.93 23.73 -18.33
CA HIS A 893 21.24 23.71 -16.88
C HIS A 893 22.57 23.02 -16.51
N GLY A 894 23.36 22.57 -17.51
CA GLY A 894 24.70 22.00 -17.27
C GLY A 894 24.73 20.58 -16.67
N HIS A 895 23.60 19.89 -16.58
CA HIS A 895 23.52 18.49 -16.16
C HIS A 895 23.29 17.54 -17.36
N PRO A 896 23.55 16.23 -17.24
CA PRO A 896 23.12 15.23 -18.23
C PRO A 896 21.61 15.32 -18.51
N VAL A 897 21.17 14.94 -19.70
CA VAL A 897 19.75 14.98 -20.10
C VAL A 897 19.23 13.56 -20.35
N PRO A 898 18.25 13.07 -19.57
CA PRO A 898 17.69 13.69 -18.36
C PRO A 898 18.65 13.71 -17.16
N SER A 899 18.42 14.62 -16.20
CA SER A 899 19.15 14.63 -14.92
C SER A 899 18.78 13.40 -14.08
N ASN A 900 19.77 12.82 -13.40
CA ASN A 900 19.58 11.66 -12.51
C ASN A 900 19.19 12.13 -11.09
N PRO A 901 17.94 11.93 -10.61
CA PRO A 901 17.50 12.48 -9.33
C PRO A 901 18.26 11.91 -8.12
N LYS A 902 18.74 10.65 -8.18
CA LYS A 902 19.55 10.05 -7.09
C LYS A 902 20.87 10.81 -6.90
N GLN A 903 21.54 11.16 -7.99
CA GLN A 903 22.80 11.93 -7.97
C GLN A 903 22.56 13.39 -7.54
N VAL A 904 21.43 13.96 -7.93
CA VAL A 904 21.00 15.30 -7.46
C VAL A 904 20.72 15.31 -5.96
N ASN A 905 20.05 14.27 -5.45
CA ASN A 905 19.83 14.07 -4.01
C ASN A 905 21.15 13.99 -3.25
N ARG A 906 22.11 13.19 -3.75
CA ARG A 906 23.47 13.08 -3.19
C ARG A 906 24.14 14.44 -3.08
N GLU A 907 24.16 15.19 -4.18
CA GLU A 907 24.91 16.44 -4.22
C GLU A 907 24.29 17.49 -3.29
N LEU A 908 22.97 17.67 -3.33
CA LEU A 908 22.28 18.60 -2.44
C LEU A 908 22.52 18.25 -0.96
N ILE A 909 22.34 16.99 -0.55
CA ILE A 909 22.52 16.62 0.87
C ILE A 909 23.98 16.68 1.31
N ARG A 910 24.94 16.31 0.45
CA ARG A 910 26.38 16.45 0.71
C ARG A 910 26.73 17.90 1.00
N ARG A 911 26.32 18.82 0.12
CA ARG A 911 26.54 20.27 0.29
C ARG A 911 25.89 20.82 1.56
N LEU A 912 24.68 20.37 1.91
CA LEU A 912 24.02 20.74 3.18
C LEU A 912 24.69 20.12 4.42
N ARG A 913 25.49 19.06 4.30
CA ARG A 913 26.32 18.53 5.39
C ARG A 913 27.64 19.28 5.54
N GLU A 914 28.23 19.74 4.44
CA GLU A 914 29.43 20.58 4.47
C GLU A 914 29.15 22.02 4.96
N ALA A 915 27.95 22.54 4.69
CA ALA A 915 27.55 23.90 5.03
C ALA A 915 27.08 24.11 6.49
N LEU A 916 26.78 23.04 7.23
CA LEU A 916 26.08 23.10 8.53
C LEU A 916 26.88 22.42 9.65
N PRO A 917 26.69 22.82 10.93
CA PRO A 917 27.36 22.19 12.06
C PRO A 917 27.09 20.67 12.15
N PRO A 918 28.10 19.86 12.53
CA PRO A 918 27.99 18.40 12.52
C PRO A 918 26.81 17.86 13.36
N GLU A 919 26.52 18.49 14.50
CA GLU A 919 25.48 18.10 15.45
C GLU A 919 24.04 18.38 14.96
N VAL A 920 23.85 19.28 14.00
CA VAL A 920 22.53 19.63 13.45
C VAL A 920 21.99 18.43 12.67
N ALA A 921 20.78 17.98 12.97
CA ALA A 921 20.09 16.92 12.24
C ALA A 921 19.48 17.46 10.93
N LEU A 922 19.77 16.82 9.80
CA LEU A 922 18.89 16.90 8.63
C LEU A 922 17.90 15.74 8.66
N TRP A 923 16.68 16.00 8.23
CA TRP A 923 15.66 14.99 7.95
C TRP A 923 14.73 15.47 6.83
N SER A 924 13.97 14.57 6.23
CA SER A 924 13.25 14.84 4.97
C SER A 924 11.86 14.22 4.87
N GLU A 925 11.07 14.56 3.86
CA GLU A 925 9.72 13.99 3.67
C GLU A 925 9.73 12.48 3.32
N TYR A 926 10.73 12.01 2.60
CA TYR A 926 10.80 10.63 2.10
C TYR A 926 12.10 9.94 2.47
N PRO A 927 12.10 8.59 2.63
CA PRO A 927 13.33 7.81 2.69
C PRO A 927 14.17 8.05 1.42
N LEU A 928 15.47 8.15 1.62
CA LEU A 928 16.44 8.20 0.52
C LEU A 928 16.83 6.79 0.10
N ASP A 929 17.39 6.64 -1.10
CA ASP A 929 18.09 5.41 -1.46
C ASP A 929 19.26 5.12 -0.51
N ASP A 930 19.61 3.85 -0.38
CA ASP A 930 20.60 3.28 0.53
C ASP A 930 21.95 4.00 0.60
N MET A 931 22.45 4.43 -0.56
CA MET A 931 23.71 5.17 -0.66
C MET A 931 23.56 6.61 -0.13
N ASN A 932 22.40 7.22 -0.29
CA ASN A 932 22.08 8.58 0.18
C ASN A 932 21.58 8.63 1.64
N ALA A 933 20.98 7.56 2.16
CA ALA A 933 20.45 7.44 3.52
C ALA A 933 21.47 7.79 4.63
N ARG A 934 22.76 7.51 4.40
CA ARG A 934 23.86 7.76 5.36
C ARG A 934 24.16 9.24 5.65
N TYR A 935 23.60 10.17 4.86
CA TYR A 935 23.80 11.62 5.05
C TYR A 935 22.69 12.26 5.89
N ILE A 936 21.63 11.52 6.23
CA ILE A 936 20.44 12.04 6.90
C ILE A 936 20.20 11.37 8.25
N ALA A 937 19.63 12.11 9.21
CA ALA A 937 19.31 11.59 10.55
C ALA A 937 17.93 10.90 10.60
N GLY A 938 17.03 11.23 9.66
CA GLY A 938 15.72 10.59 9.54
C GLY A 938 14.91 11.10 8.35
N ASN A 939 13.68 10.65 8.26
CA ASN A 939 12.70 11.07 7.25
C ASN A 939 11.27 10.78 7.75
N ILE A 940 10.24 11.37 7.11
CA ILE A 940 8.86 10.90 7.26
C ILE A 940 8.70 9.59 6.46
N HIS A 941 7.81 8.71 6.91
CA HIS A 941 7.45 7.51 6.15
C HIS A 941 5.96 7.22 6.27
N TYR A 942 5.32 6.95 5.13
CA TYR A 942 3.87 6.74 5.01
C TYR A 942 3.47 5.27 4.80
N TYR A 943 4.39 4.31 4.98
CA TYR A 943 4.17 2.92 4.55
C TYR A 943 2.95 2.25 5.21
N CYS A 944 2.59 2.63 6.44
CA CYS A 944 1.49 2.01 7.17
C CYS A 944 0.10 2.50 6.72
N LEU A 945 0.02 3.62 6.01
CA LEU A 945 -1.22 4.16 5.46
C LEU A 945 -1.58 3.48 4.14
N ASP A 946 -2.84 3.56 3.72
CA ASP A 946 -3.25 3.23 2.35
C ASP A 946 -2.27 3.86 1.33
N TRP A 947 -1.93 5.15 1.50
CA TRP A 947 -1.06 5.99 0.65
C TRP A 947 0.27 5.34 0.19
N HIS A 948 0.76 4.27 0.83
CA HIS A 948 1.87 3.48 0.29
C HIS A 948 1.69 3.02 -1.18
N GLU A 949 0.45 2.77 -1.65
CA GLU A 949 0.20 2.30 -3.02
C GLU A 949 0.59 3.34 -4.09
N TYR A 950 0.55 4.63 -3.75
CA TYR A 950 1.04 5.72 -4.61
C TYR A 950 2.56 5.66 -4.85
N PHE A 951 3.32 5.08 -3.90
CA PHE A 951 4.77 4.93 -4.01
C PHE A 951 5.19 3.54 -4.50
N SER A 952 4.36 2.52 -4.29
CA SER A 952 4.64 1.13 -4.64
C SER A 952 3.37 0.40 -5.09
N GLU A 953 3.02 0.54 -6.37
CA GLU A 953 1.92 -0.21 -6.99
C GLU A 953 2.20 -1.73 -6.97
N THR A 954 1.13 -2.54 -6.89
CA THR A 954 1.19 -4.00 -6.99
C THR A 954 0.42 -4.45 -8.23
N HIS A 955 0.97 -5.37 -9.00
CA HIS A 955 0.37 -5.90 -10.23
C HIS A 955 0.04 -7.38 -10.11
N ASN A 956 -0.88 -7.85 -10.95
CA ASN A 956 -1.30 -9.26 -11.07
C ASN A 956 -1.79 -9.87 -9.73
N ALA A 957 -2.19 -9.05 -8.77
CA ALA A 957 -2.68 -9.50 -7.45
C ALA A 957 -4.21 -9.52 -7.43
N ALA A 958 -4.79 -10.59 -6.89
CA ALA A 958 -6.24 -10.67 -6.73
C ALA A 958 -6.71 -9.80 -5.56
N GLU A 959 -7.69 -8.93 -5.78
CA GLU A 959 -8.41 -8.16 -4.72
C GLU A 959 -9.38 -9.07 -3.90
N ALA A 960 -9.09 -10.37 -3.82
CA ALA A 960 -9.92 -11.34 -3.11
C ALA A 960 -9.87 -11.14 -1.58
N ALA A 961 -10.99 -11.45 -0.92
CA ALA A 961 -11.12 -11.31 0.53
C ALA A 961 -10.00 -12.04 1.30
N PRO A 962 -9.31 -11.36 2.23
CA PRO A 962 -8.15 -11.91 2.92
C PRO A 962 -8.53 -13.02 3.90
N GLN A 963 -7.60 -13.95 4.12
CA GLN A 963 -7.66 -14.92 5.24
C GLN A 963 -6.95 -14.39 6.50
N VAL A 964 -6.03 -13.44 6.32
CA VAL A 964 -5.15 -12.86 7.34
C VAL A 964 -5.01 -11.37 7.05
N ALA A 965 -4.91 -10.54 8.09
CA ALA A 965 -4.72 -9.10 7.94
C ALA A 965 -3.34 -8.79 7.36
N SER A 966 -3.20 -7.61 6.75
CA SER A 966 -1.89 -7.17 6.26
C SER A 966 -1.03 -6.68 7.42
N THR A 967 0.13 -7.28 7.62
CA THR A 967 1.17 -6.75 8.50
C THR A 967 1.98 -5.70 7.72
N ALA A 968 1.89 -4.41 8.09
CA ALA A 968 2.69 -3.38 7.44
C ALA A 968 4.14 -3.46 7.94
N LEU A 969 5.04 -3.92 7.06
CA LEU A 969 6.47 -4.08 7.32
C LEU A 969 7.27 -2.93 6.70
N ASN A 970 8.36 -2.55 7.38
CA ASN A 970 9.30 -1.55 6.90
C ASN A 970 10.75 -2.05 7.04
N ALA A 971 11.26 -2.78 6.04
CA ALA A 971 12.65 -3.25 6.03
C ALA A 971 13.68 -2.11 6.08
N TYR A 972 13.34 -0.89 5.62
CA TYR A 972 14.24 0.26 5.66
C TYR A 972 14.65 0.61 7.10
N ARG A 973 13.71 0.55 8.06
CA ARG A 973 13.98 0.73 9.50
C ARG A 973 15.02 -0.24 10.07
N TYR A 974 15.13 -1.44 9.51
CA TYR A 974 16.06 -2.50 9.97
C TYR A 974 17.36 -2.54 9.16
N ALA A 975 17.35 -2.08 7.90
CA ALA A 975 18.55 -1.88 7.09
C ALA A 975 19.34 -0.62 7.50
N PHE A 976 18.65 0.47 7.84
CA PHE A 976 19.21 1.77 8.23
C PHE A 976 18.81 2.17 9.66
N PRO A 977 19.21 1.42 10.70
CA PRO A 977 18.72 1.63 12.06
C PRO A 977 19.20 2.95 12.72
N HIS A 978 20.13 3.67 12.08
CA HIS A 978 20.56 5.01 12.48
C HIS A 978 19.72 6.14 11.84
N THR A 979 18.87 5.84 10.85
CA THR A 979 18.01 6.80 10.14
C THR A 979 16.56 6.66 10.63
N ARG A 980 16.06 7.64 11.38
CA ARG A 980 14.74 7.56 12.03
C ARG A 980 13.57 7.74 11.07
N GLN A 981 12.57 6.86 11.17
CA GLN A 981 11.39 6.83 10.32
C GLN A 981 10.20 7.42 11.08
N PHE A 982 9.91 8.71 10.89
CA PHE A 982 8.82 9.40 11.55
C PHE A 982 7.50 9.11 10.85
N ILE A 983 6.57 8.44 11.53
CA ILE A 983 5.33 8.00 10.89
C ILE A 983 4.25 9.04 11.10
N PHE A 984 3.84 9.67 9.99
CA PHE A 984 2.81 10.69 9.98
C PHE A 984 1.44 10.06 9.75
N LEU A 985 0.61 10.07 10.79
CA LEU A 985 -0.72 9.43 10.80
C LEU A 985 -1.86 10.35 10.33
N CYS A 986 -1.58 11.44 9.60
CA CYS A 986 -2.64 12.26 9.00
C CYS A 986 -3.48 11.45 8.03
N GLY A 987 -4.79 11.70 8.00
CA GLY A 987 -5.72 10.94 7.16
C GLY A 987 -6.02 9.53 7.67
N SER A 988 -5.36 9.06 8.75
CA SER A 988 -5.74 7.81 9.39
C SER A 988 -7.18 7.86 9.89
N LYS A 989 -7.92 6.79 9.61
CA LYS A 989 -9.37 6.72 9.86
C LYS A 989 -9.60 6.39 11.35
N SER A 990 -10.71 6.85 11.93
CA SER A 990 -10.99 6.71 13.39
C SER A 990 -10.94 5.29 13.94
N TRP A 991 -11.09 4.32 13.04
CA TRP A 991 -11.17 2.90 13.25
C TRP A 991 -9.97 2.12 12.70
N SER A 992 -8.97 2.79 12.10
CA SER A 992 -7.90 2.10 11.37
C SER A 992 -6.82 1.52 12.29
N SER A 993 -6.32 0.36 11.88
CA SER A 993 -5.16 -0.33 12.45
C SER A 993 -3.82 0.33 12.11
N GLU A 994 -3.79 1.32 11.23
CA GLU A 994 -2.58 2.02 10.76
C GLU A 994 -1.73 2.55 11.93
N CYS A 995 -2.38 3.09 12.97
CA CYS A 995 -1.72 3.63 14.17
C CYS A 995 -0.97 2.57 15.02
N LYS A 996 -1.11 1.28 14.71
CA LYS A 996 -0.45 0.17 15.42
C LYS A 996 0.99 -0.05 14.93
N PHE A 997 1.24 0.18 13.64
CA PHE A 997 2.50 -0.18 13.00
C PHE A 997 3.73 0.66 13.41
N PRO A 998 3.63 1.96 13.77
CA PRO A 998 4.75 2.70 14.34
C PRO A 998 5.30 2.03 15.61
N PHE A 999 4.42 1.55 16.49
CA PHE A 999 4.86 0.79 17.67
C PHE A 999 5.45 -0.56 17.28
N PHE A 1000 4.77 -1.31 16.41
CA PHE A 1000 5.20 -2.65 15.99
C PHE A 1000 6.63 -2.65 15.38
N ASN A 1001 6.97 -1.63 14.59
CA ASN A 1001 8.29 -1.48 13.95
C ASN A 1001 9.29 -0.62 14.76
N GLY A 1002 8.92 -0.13 15.95
CA GLY A 1002 9.83 0.62 16.83
C GLY A 1002 10.20 2.01 16.27
N GLU A 1003 9.20 2.72 15.75
CA GLU A 1003 9.31 3.96 15.00
C GLU A 1003 8.64 5.14 15.73
N PRO A 1004 9.17 6.37 15.59
CA PRO A 1004 8.59 7.59 16.16
C PRO A 1004 7.28 8.03 15.49
N LEU A 1005 6.44 8.71 16.27
CA LEU A 1005 5.26 9.42 15.80
C LEU A 1005 5.62 10.81 15.25
N TYR A 1006 5.03 11.15 14.10
CA TYR A 1006 4.87 12.52 13.59
C TYR A 1006 3.41 12.93 13.78
N ASP A 1007 3.15 13.89 14.66
CA ASP A 1007 1.78 14.33 14.98
C ASP A 1007 1.62 15.85 14.83
N VAL A 1008 0.67 16.28 14.00
CA VAL A 1008 0.35 17.68 13.72
C VAL A 1008 -0.93 18.08 14.45
N SER A 1009 -0.89 19.16 15.22
CA SER A 1009 -2.02 19.63 16.04
C SER A 1009 -2.64 18.48 16.87
N TRP A 1010 -3.96 18.24 16.86
CA TRP A 1010 -4.60 17.29 17.81
C TRP A 1010 -5.70 16.41 17.14
N PHE A 1011 -5.42 15.83 15.97
CA PHE A 1011 -6.43 15.14 15.15
C PHE A 1011 -6.68 13.66 15.46
N LEU A 1012 -5.77 12.93 16.12
CA LEU A 1012 -6.01 11.52 16.45
C LEU A 1012 -7.28 11.40 17.30
N TYR A 1013 -8.18 10.53 16.85
CA TYR A 1013 -9.50 10.34 17.43
C TYR A 1013 -9.43 9.92 18.91
N ALA A 1014 -10.24 10.58 19.73
CA ALA A 1014 -10.40 10.26 21.14
C ALA A 1014 -11.10 8.91 21.29
N GLY A 1015 -10.44 7.98 21.99
CA GLY A 1015 -10.91 6.60 22.15
C GLY A 1015 -9.74 5.63 22.12
N SER A 1016 -9.98 4.45 21.55
CA SER A 1016 -9.01 3.35 21.41
C SER A 1016 -7.70 3.77 20.74
N ASN A 1017 -7.74 4.46 19.60
CA ASN A 1017 -6.53 4.83 18.84
C ASN A 1017 -5.62 5.79 19.63
N LEU A 1018 -6.17 6.84 20.23
CA LEU A 1018 -5.37 7.73 21.09
C LEU A 1018 -4.87 7.02 22.37
N ALA A 1019 -5.64 6.10 22.96
CA ALA A 1019 -5.18 5.30 24.09
C ALA A 1019 -4.03 4.35 23.72
N LEU A 1020 -4.09 3.76 22.53
CA LEU A 1020 -3.07 2.90 21.96
C LEU A 1020 -1.77 3.68 21.72
N VAL A 1021 -1.85 4.85 21.08
CA VAL A 1021 -0.68 5.73 20.83
C VAL A 1021 -0.05 6.20 22.15
N ARG A 1022 -0.85 6.55 23.15
CA ARG A 1022 -0.34 6.89 24.51
C ARG A 1022 0.44 5.74 25.13
N ASN A 1023 -0.07 4.51 25.06
CA ASN A 1023 0.63 3.33 25.57
C ASN A 1023 1.92 3.06 24.80
N ALA A 1024 1.87 3.14 23.47
CA ALA A 1024 3.01 2.97 22.59
C ALA A 1024 4.15 3.94 22.92
N LEU A 1025 3.86 5.25 23.01
CA LEU A 1025 4.86 6.28 23.33
C LEU A 1025 5.47 6.09 24.72
N ALA A 1026 4.64 5.79 25.74
CA ALA A 1026 5.12 5.54 27.10
C ALA A 1026 6.06 4.33 27.17
N LEU A 1027 5.77 3.26 26.43
CA LEU A 1027 6.63 2.08 26.32
C LEU A 1027 7.89 2.34 25.51
N GLN A 1028 7.78 3.11 24.42
CA GLN A 1028 8.92 3.50 23.58
C GLN A 1028 9.93 4.34 24.37
N GLN A 1029 9.47 5.34 25.13
CA GLN A 1029 10.34 6.14 26.00
C GLN A 1029 10.94 5.29 27.14
N LYS A 1030 10.14 4.43 27.80
CA LYS A 1030 10.62 3.56 28.89
C LYS A 1030 11.71 2.57 28.44
N TYR A 1031 11.63 2.07 27.22
CA TYR A 1031 12.59 1.13 26.63
C TYR A 1031 13.31 1.74 25.42
N ALA A 1032 13.64 3.04 25.50
CA ALA A 1032 14.26 3.79 24.41
C ALA A 1032 15.57 3.17 23.91
N ASP A 1033 16.33 2.49 24.78
CA ASP A 1033 17.54 1.74 24.41
C ASP A 1033 17.25 0.54 23.49
N CYS A 1034 16.08 -0.09 23.61
CA CYS A 1034 15.62 -1.13 22.69
C CYS A 1034 15.13 -0.51 21.38
N PHE A 1035 14.20 0.44 21.44
CA PHE A 1035 13.55 0.96 20.23
C PHE A 1035 14.42 1.92 19.41
N ALA A 1036 15.54 2.40 19.98
CA ALA A 1036 16.63 3.07 19.26
C ALA A 1036 17.75 2.10 18.79
N SER A 1037 17.63 0.79 19.01
CA SER A 1037 18.71 -0.18 18.77
C SER A 1037 19.30 -0.10 17.36
N ALA A 1038 20.62 -0.28 17.30
CA ALA A 1038 21.39 -0.40 16.06
C ALA A 1038 21.31 -1.81 15.44
N ASN A 1039 20.81 -2.80 16.19
CA ASN A 1039 20.70 -4.20 15.74
C ASN A 1039 19.28 -4.77 15.91
N PRO A 1040 18.23 -4.08 15.44
CA PRO A 1040 16.89 -4.65 15.45
C PRO A 1040 16.80 -5.81 14.43
N ARG A 1041 15.83 -6.70 14.62
CA ARG A 1041 15.52 -7.79 13.69
C ARG A 1041 14.02 -7.82 13.43
N MET A 1042 13.65 -7.79 12.16
CA MET A 1042 12.27 -7.88 11.70
C MET A 1042 11.80 -9.35 11.74
N GLU A 1043 10.50 -9.61 11.84
CA GLU A 1043 9.87 -10.93 11.62
C GLU A 1043 10.57 -12.13 12.30
N VAL A 1044 10.83 -12.03 13.60
CA VAL A 1044 11.36 -13.14 14.40
C VAL A 1044 10.29 -14.19 14.69
N LEU A 1045 10.70 -15.47 14.62
CA LEU A 1045 9.79 -16.61 14.67
C LEU A 1045 8.94 -16.69 15.96
N THR A 1046 7.63 -16.81 15.77
CA THR A 1046 6.63 -17.02 16.82
C THR A 1046 6.18 -18.48 16.92
N GLU A 1047 5.43 -18.80 17.98
CA GLU A 1047 4.85 -20.13 18.21
C GLU A 1047 3.42 -20.26 17.68
N LYS A 1048 2.88 -19.24 16.99
CA LYS A 1048 1.51 -19.19 16.44
C LYS A 1048 1.54 -18.72 15.00
N TRP A 1049 0.81 -19.42 14.14
CA TRP A 1049 0.63 -19.00 12.74
C TRP A 1049 -0.02 -17.60 12.67
N GLU A 1050 0.59 -16.70 11.88
CA GLU A 1050 0.17 -15.31 11.63
C GLU A 1050 0.08 -14.44 12.90
N VAL A 1051 0.88 -14.77 13.91
CA VAL A 1051 1.33 -13.80 14.91
C VAL A 1051 2.76 -13.41 14.54
N HIS A 1052 2.97 -12.12 14.30
CA HIS A 1052 4.24 -11.55 13.88
C HIS A 1052 4.98 -10.96 15.08
N SER A 1053 6.31 -10.83 15.00
CA SER A 1053 7.12 -10.23 16.06
C SER A 1053 8.41 -9.61 15.54
N ASN A 1054 8.84 -8.50 16.13
CA ASN A 1054 10.14 -7.88 15.84
C ASN A 1054 10.98 -7.81 17.13
N GLU A 1055 12.28 -8.04 17.02
CA GLU A 1055 13.25 -8.02 18.13
C GLU A 1055 14.02 -6.69 18.19
N PHE A 1056 14.06 -6.10 19.39
CA PHE A 1056 14.74 -4.85 19.70
C PHE A 1056 15.73 -5.06 20.87
N PRO A 1057 17.00 -5.43 20.61
CA PRO A 1057 18.00 -5.64 21.66
C PRO A 1057 18.47 -4.32 22.27
N GLY A 1058 18.43 -4.21 23.60
CA GLY A 1058 18.87 -3.06 24.38
C GLY A 1058 19.99 -3.38 25.38
N ALA A 1059 20.27 -2.44 26.27
CA ALA A 1059 21.29 -2.56 27.32
C ALA A 1059 20.72 -3.36 28.51
N GLY A 1060 21.25 -4.58 28.72
CA GLY A 1060 20.77 -5.50 29.76
C GLY A 1060 19.37 -6.06 29.53
N ARG A 1061 18.68 -5.69 28.44
CA ARG A 1061 17.29 -6.09 28.18
C ARG A 1061 17.05 -6.34 26.68
N THR A 1062 15.93 -6.97 26.34
CA THR A 1062 15.46 -7.09 24.95
C THR A 1062 13.95 -6.94 24.96
N ALA A 1063 13.42 -6.13 24.04
CA ALA A 1063 12.00 -6.01 23.79
C ALA A 1063 11.61 -6.75 22.52
N TRP A 1064 10.46 -7.43 22.54
CA TRP A 1064 9.80 -8.00 21.37
C TRP A 1064 8.42 -7.37 21.23
N THR A 1065 8.17 -6.69 20.11
CA THR A 1065 6.81 -6.29 19.74
C THR A 1065 6.11 -7.50 19.13
N LEU A 1066 4.78 -7.55 19.22
CA LEU A 1066 3.97 -8.58 18.57
C LEU A 1066 2.76 -7.93 17.88
N TYR A 1067 2.31 -8.55 16.79
CA TYR A 1067 1.06 -8.21 16.10
C TYR A 1067 0.32 -9.50 15.72
N ASN A 1068 -0.94 -9.64 16.14
CA ASN A 1068 -1.77 -10.77 15.75
C ASN A 1068 -2.47 -10.47 14.42
N ALA A 1069 -1.89 -10.85 13.28
CA ALA A 1069 -2.51 -10.60 11.97
C ALA A 1069 -3.77 -11.45 11.72
N ARG A 1070 -4.13 -12.37 12.61
CA ARG A 1070 -5.35 -13.16 12.48
C ARG A 1070 -6.58 -12.33 12.77
N TYR A 1071 -7.69 -12.79 12.22
CA TYR A 1071 -9.02 -12.27 12.44
C TYR A 1071 -9.76 -12.90 13.62
N THR A 1072 -9.09 -13.73 14.40
CA THR A 1072 -9.60 -14.33 15.65
C THR A 1072 -8.61 -14.15 16.80
N THR A 1073 -9.14 -14.18 18.03
CA THR A 1073 -8.33 -14.07 19.24
C THR A 1073 -7.43 -15.29 19.43
N VAL A 1074 -6.15 -15.06 19.76
CA VAL A 1074 -5.13 -16.09 19.99
C VAL A 1074 -4.88 -16.24 21.49
N SER A 1075 -4.58 -17.47 21.94
CA SER A 1075 -4.14 -17.73 23.31
C SER A 1075 -3.17 -18.92 23.39
N GLY A 1076 -2.32 -18.92 24.42
CA GLY A 1076 -1.32 -19.96 24.67
C GLY A 1076 0.11 -19.51 24.32
N PRO A 1077 1.06 -20.44 24.08
CA PRO A 1077 2.43 -20.10 23.69
C PRO A 1077 2.45 -19.24 22.42
N VAL A 1078 3.08 -18.07 22.47
CA VAL A 1078 3.22 -17.15 21.33
C VAL A 1078 4.66 -16.89 20.93
N LEU A 1079 5.61 -16.93 21.88
CA LEU A 1079 7.00 -16.52 21.65
C LEU A 1079 7.96 -17.48 22.34
N ARG A 1080 9.07 -17.82 21.66
CA ARG A 1080 10.12 -18.71 22.15
C ARG A 1080 11.48 -18.04 21.98
N VAL A 1081 12.08 -17.61 23.09
CA VAL A 1081 13.28 -16.76 23.08
C VAL A 1081 14.42 -17.37 23.91
N PRO A 1082 15.68 -16.96 23.68
CA PRO A 1082 16.80 -17.32 24.54
C PRO A 1082 16.55 -16.93 26.01
N HIS A 1083 16.86 -17.84 26.92
CA HIS A 1083 16.81 -17.60 28.36
C HIS A 1083 18.20 -17.34 28.93
N ALA A 1084 18.35 -16.21 29.62
CA ALA A 1084 19.49 -15.92 30.48
C ALA A 1084 19.13 -16.20 31.94
N ALA A 1085 20.03 -16.85 32.69
CA ALA A 1085 19.78 -17.22 34.07
C ALA A 1085 19.45 -15.99 34.94
N GLY A 1086 18.39 -16.09 35.73
CA GLY A 1086 17.92 -14.98 36.58
C GLY A 1086 17.22 -13.83 35.86
N ALA A 1087 16.97 -13.94 34.54
CA ALA A 1087 16.20 -12.95 33.80
C ALA A 1087 14.70 -12.97 34.16
N THR A 1088 14.10 -11.78 34.20
CA THR A 1088 12.66 -11.58 34.41
C THR A 1088 11.95 -11.21 33.11
N TYR A 1089 10.67 -11.55 33.01
CA TYR A 1089 9.85 -11.36 31.82
C TYR A 1089 8.59 -10.57 32.17
N VAL A 1090 8.23 -9.61 31.34
CA VAL A 1090 7.07 -8.74 31.52
C VAL A 1090 6.32 -8.64 30.20
N ASP A 1091 5.00 -8.85 30.23
CA ASP A 1091 4.09 -8.35 29.22
C ASP A 1091 3.98 -6.85 29.48
N ALA A 1092 4.84 -6.10 28.79
CA ALA A 1092 4.95 -4.67 28.95
C ALA A 1092 3.73 -3.94 28.36
N TRP A 1093 3.03 -4.56 27.39
CA TRP A 1093 1.82 -3.99 26.80
C TRP A 1093 0.66 -3.94 27.80
N ASN A 1094 0.45 -5.02 28.54
CA ASN A 1094 -0.61 -5.13 29.56
C ASN A 1094 -0.12 -4.86 31.01
N GLY A 1095 1.16 -4.53 31.19
CA GLY A 1095 1.76 -4.24 32.50
C GLY A 1095 1.87 -5.45 33.45
N ARG A 1096 1.88 -6.69 32.94
CA ARG A 1096 1.80 -7.92 33.74
C ARG A 1096 3.14 -8.65 33.79
N ARG A 1097 3.58 -9.09 34.98
CA ARG A 1097 4.75 -9.99 35.11
C ARG A 1097 4.42 -11.37 34.56
N LEU A 1098 5.35 -11.96 33.79
CA LEU A 1098 5.21 -13.25 33.17
C LEU A 1098 6.03 -14.33 33.88
N LYS A 1099 5.51 -15.56 33.89
CA LYS A 1099 6.24 -16.77 34.28
C LYS A 1099 6.36 -17.66 33.03
N PRO A 1100 7.47 -17.57 32.26
CA PRO A 1100 7.64 -18.44 31.09
C PRO A 1100 7.85 -19.90 31.49
N ALA A 1101 7.49 -20.81 30.59
CA ALA A 1101 7.93 -22.20 30.69
C ALA A 1101 9.41 -22.27 30.26
N LEU A 1102 10.29 -22.69 31.18
CA LEU A 1102 11.73 -22.78 30.92
C LEU A 1102 12.12 -24.20 30.49
N ALA A 1103 12.89 -24.29 29.40
CA ALA A 1103 13.47 -25.54 28.91
C ALA A 1103 14.93 -25.30 28.49
N GLY A 1104 15.88 -25.66 29.36
CA GLY A 1104 17.30 -25.41 29.14
C GLY A 1104 17.62 -23.91 28.98
N LYS A 1105 18.15 -23.52 27.81
CA LYS A 1105 18.49 -22.13 27.45
C LYS A 1105 17.35 -21.39 26.74
N THR A 1106 16.10 -21.83 26.90
CA THR A 1106 14.95 -21.28 26.18
C THR A 1106 13.79 -21.00 27.12
N ALA A 1107 13.13 -19.87 26.91
CA ALA A 1107 11.90 -19.48 27.57
C ALA A 1107 10.75 -19.47 26.56
N THR A 1108 9.68 -20.22 26.83
CA THR A 1108 8.44 -20.18 26.08
C THR A 1108 7.42 -19.32 26.83
N ILE A 1109 6.92 -18.31 26.14
CA ILE A 1109 6.08 -17.24 26.68
C ILE A 1109 4.68 -17.42 26.11
N SER A 1110 3.68 -17.45 26.99
CA SER A 1110 2.27 -17.54 26.62
C SER A 1110 1.58 -16.21 26.85
N LEU A 1111 0.80 -15.75 25.87
CA LEU A 1111 -0.03 -14.55 25.94
C LEU A 1111 -1.47 -14.87 25.47
N ARG A 1112 -2.36 -13.91 25.64
CA ARG A 1112 -3.62 -13.78 24.91
C ARG A 1112 -3.57 -12.49 24.09
N MET A 1113 -3.97 -12.56 22.83
CA MET A 1113 -3.93 -11.43 21.90
C MET A 1113 -5.22 -11.40 21.08
N GLU A 1114 -5.93 -10.29 21.14
CA GLU A 1114 -7.09 -10.01 20.29
C GLU A 1114 -6.69 -9.97 18.79
N PRO A 1115 -7.61 -10.19 17.85
CA PRO A 1115 -7.33 -10.03 16.43
C PRO A 1115 -6.82 -8.63 16.11
N GLN A 1116 -5.81 -8.54 15.25
CA GLN A 1116 -5.11 -7.30 14.90
C GLN A 1116 -4.62 -6.47 16.10
N SER A 1117 -4.42 -7.08 17.28
CA SER A 1117 -3.90 -6.39 18.46
C SER A 1117 -2.37 -6.35 18.47
N LEU A 1118 -1.85 -5.37 19.20
CA LEU A 1118 -0.43 -5.31 19.56
C LEU A 1118 -0.14 -6.14 20.81
N GLY A 1119 1.13 -6.47 20.99
CA GLY A 1119 1.71 -6.97 22.22
C GLY A 1119 3.16 -6.48 22.38
N CYS A 1120 3.70 -6.57 23.59
CA CYS A 1120 5.09 -6.23 23.86
C CYS A 1120 5.60 -7.06 25.04
N VAL A 1121 6.65 -7.84 24.82
CA VAL A 1121 7.31 -8.64 25.85
C VAL A 1121 8.71 -8.08 26.06
N VAL A 1122 9.10 -7.85 27.31
CA VAL A 1122 10.47 -7.46 27.66
C VAL A 1122 11.10 -8.52 28.54
N GLN A 1123 12.30 -8.98 28.14
CA GLN A 1123 13.22 -9.71 29.00
C GLN A 1123 14.19 -8.71 29.63
N GLU A 1124 14.24 -8.67 30.96
CA GLU A 1124 15.25 -7.93 31.72
C GLU A 1124 16.26 -8.95 32.25
N ARG A 1125 17.54 -8.76 31.92
CA ARG A 1125 18.66 -9.56 32.42
C ARG A 1125 19.26 -8.85 33.62
N LYS A 1126 19.76 -9.60 34.62
CA LYS A 1126 20.57 -8.97 35.67
C LYS A 1126 21.86 -8.40 35.03
N PRO A 1127 22.35 -7.23 35.51
CA PRO A 1127 23.66 -6.71 35.13
C PRO A 1127 24.79 -7.71 35.36
#